data_AF-A0A2N3CG60-F1
#
_entry.id   AF-A0A2N3CG60-F1
#
_cell.length_a   1.000
_cell.length_b   1.000
_cell.length_c   1.000
_cell.angle_alpha   90.00
_cell.angle_beta   90.00
_cell.angle_gamma   90.00
#
_symmetry.space_group_name_H-M   'P 1'
#
loop_
_entity.id
_entity.type
_entity.pdbx_description
1 polymer ?
#
loop_
_entity_poly.entity_id
_entity_poly.type
_entity_poly.pdbx_seq_one_letter_code
_entity_poly.pdbx_strand_id
1 'polypeptide(L)'
;MFCRQIRARSPEGGSRMKLIAGMMVTFLLLTACAAQSGSSGALLAQEAKRGCAQAIAYSEAYRGLSVLVLKDGKVICSTGGKSVETPYELWSGTKSFVGIMAAAAVQDGLLALDEPAADTLTEWAGDPVKSRVTLRQILWMVEGQPSEIGNPPTYAGAVETGFDAAPGERFQYGPVPMQLFGEIMRRKLETAGLEVAPLAYLDRRVLSPLGISGYQWRSGADGYPLMPQGAVMSAREWSLFGAFVLRGGRSEDGTQLVSPEAFAEIFEGSEANAAYGLTWWLARPSGSPDPVTQASDIRRNLDRLPPDLVLASGAGGQRLYIIPSRDMVIVRQAKLDLEAIRAGRSQDWKDVQFLSLIMDEVEEQSHAAPADISIAETLTNARSYDGRYISWREHLIDAEDVNGDVTIRGGDGLMMADIDLDGYPDIVSVHEDSGHIRIAFASADPHVWQLVTLGSGSQVSAVEDVAIGDLNGDGWPDILAACEEGHLVYFENPGTLARSVPWASLIPEVTTGRGSWLRVFLADMNGDGRLDITAANKGGTNIIAPEDAAAISSTTSLFLLDRPPLDQASWREQVLLSEGIANTAQPVDVDGDGDLDVLAAARNRQEMFILENHSTLPDGMLDIAVHRVNIMPGVGTPIGWEARANAFQSDWADFDGDGRLDLIVNVLETVPGSPANIGLAWLKQPETLSQHWVFNRIGGVMPDWIAGLKLADIDGDGHLDVIAGGYSGLNILAGTFSGAPRLLDDPDAIPSDTLGRIAWFQNPGQGNGVWTRHDISRRVRGMYDGWVGLDMDSDGDLDFISTRGNSGSLDGVFWMEQVRTLAPSRNFTPARLEDSQEMPLPPDDWISQYRNQQTYRPSANSE
;
A
#
# COMPACT_ATOMS: atom_id res chain seq x y z
N MET A 1 -17.61 -42.01 35.78
CA MET A 1 -18.30 -43.19 36.34
C MET A 1 -18.55 -44.15 35.17
N PHE A 2 -18.16 -45.44 35.29
CA PHE A 2 -18.25 -46.54 34.28
C PHE A 2 -17.41 -46.34 32.98
N CYS A 3 -16.33 -47.08 32.65
CA CYS A 3 -15.91 -48.47 32.81
C CYS A 3 -16.69 -49.49 31.94
N ARG A 4 -16.12 -49.93 30.80
CA ARG A 4 -15.62 -51.32 30.60
C ARG A 4 -15.30 -51.68 29.14
N GLN A 5 -14.07 -52.21 28.97
CA GLN A 5 -13.66 -53.46 28.28
C GLN A 5 -14.13 -53.67 26.82
N ILE A 6 -13.25 -54.03 25.88
CA ILE A 6 -12.72 -55.39 25.74
C ILE A 6 -11.34 -55.41 25.06
N ARG A 7 -10.49 -56.32 25.57
CA ARG A 7 -9.11 -56.65 25.15
C ARG A 7 -9.04 -57.48 23.87
N ALA A 8 -8.00 -57.18 23.09
CA ALA A 8 -6.97 -58.06 22.50
C ALA A 8 -7.37 -59.32 21.68
N ARG A 9 -6.81 -59.41 20.47
CA ARG A 9 -5.78 -60.40 20.08
C ARG A 9 -5.44 -60.29 18.58
N SER A 10 -4.15 -60.14 18.25
CA SER A 10 -3.59 -60.68 17.00
C SER A 10 -3.44 -62.21 17.14
N PRO A 11 -3.31 -62.95 16.02
CA PRO A 11 -1.95 -63.21 15.56
C PRO A 11 -1.76 -63.26 14.03
N GLU A 12 -0.48 -63.18 13.72
CA GLU A 12 0.23 -63.35 12.45
C GLU A 12 -0.24 -64.51 11.54
N GLY A 13 0.08 -64.38 10.25
CA GLY A 13 0.50 -65.54 9.46
C GLY A 13 0.02 -65.60 8.00
N GLY A 14 0.88 -65.15 7.08
CA GLY A 14 1.36 -66.04 6.02
C GLY A 14 0.54 -66.21 4.73
N SER A 15 0.99 -65.48 3.70
CA SER A 15 1.47 -66.02 2.41
C SER A 15 0.48 -66.64 1.40
N ARG A 16 0.40 -65.99 0.23
CA ARG A 16 0.67 -66.47 -1.16
C ARG A 16 -0.37 -65.90 -2.14
N MET A 17 0.00 -64.91 -2.96
CA MET A 17 0.79 -65.01 -4.20
C MET A 17 -0.02 -65.56 -5.39
N LYS A 18 -0.29 -64.66 -6.37
CA LYS A 18 -0.44 -64.85 -7.83
C LYS A 18 -1.12 -63.58 -8.39
N LEU A 19 -0.82 -63.01 -9.56
CA LEU A 19 0.22 -63.14 -10.57
C LEU A 19 -0.22 -62.18 -11.71
N ILE A 20 0.72 -61.41 -12.31
CA ILE A 20 0.77 -60.96 -13.73
C ILE A 20 -0.27 -59.90 -14.18
N ALA A 21 0.05 -58.83 -14.93
CA ALA A 21 1.16 -58.48 -15.85
C ALA A 21 1.58 -57.00 -15.63
N GLY A 22 2.80 -56.50 -15.85
CA GLY A 22 3.74 -56.68 -16.98
C GLY A 22 3.37 -55.68 -18.09
N MET A 23 4.17 -54.72 -18.57
CA MET A 23 5.61 -54.64 -18.90
C MET A 23 5.99 -53.14 -19.05
N MET A 24 7.14 -52.66 -18.52
CA MET A 24 8.51 -52.63 -19.13
C MET A 24 8.66 -51.39 -20.08
N VAL A 25 9.72 -50.58 -20.07
CA VAL A 25 11.13 -50.93 -20.29
C VAL A 25 12.08 -49.79 -19.83
N THR A 26 13.19 -50.22 -19.24
CA THR A 26 14.43 -49.53 -18.82
C THR A 26 15.45 -49.38 -19.98
N PHE A 27 16.37 -48.41 -19.96
CA PHE A 27 17.84 -48.58 -20.22
C PHE A 27 18.56 -47.21 -20.06
N LEU A 28 19.52 -46.94 -19.15
CA LEU A 28 20.93 -47.40 -18.90
C LEU A 28 21.99 -46.82 -19.88
N LEU A 29 22.92 -45.96 -19.39
CA LEU A 29 24.39 -46.20 -19.26
C LEU A 29 25.29 -44.93 -19.19
N LEU A 30 26.18 -44.96 -18.19
CA LEU A 30 27.64 -44.65 -18.15
C LEU A 30 28.23 -43.23 -18.19
N THR A 31 29.21 -43.11 -17.28
CA THR A 31 30.14 -42.04 -16.87
C THR A 31 31.26 -41.70 -17.87
N ALA A 32 31.68 -40.42 -17.93
CA ALA A 32 33.05 -40.00 -18.26
C ALA A 32 33.39 -38.60 -17.71
N CYS A 33 34.66 -38.43 -17.31
CA CYS A 33 35.26 -37.34 -16.55
C CYS A 33 35.38 -35.96 -17.26
N ALA A 34 35.40 -34.93 -16.40
CA ALA A 34 36.24 -33.72 -16.43
C ALA A 34 36.39 -32.94 -17.75
N ALA A 35 35.64 -31.85 -17.86
CA ALA A 35 36.14 -30.51 -18.24
C ALA A 35 34.99 -29.50 -18.18
N GLN A 36 35.03 -28.58 -17.22
CA GLN A 36 34.60 -27.18 -17.29
C GLN A 36 34.39 -26.64 -15.88
N SER A 37 35.50 -26.36 -15.20
CA SER A 37 35.54 -25.28 -14.23
C SER A 37 35.31 -23.96 -14.99
N GLY A 38 34.07 -23.48 -15.00
CA GLY A 38 33.73 -22.22 -15.66
C GLY A 38 32.26 -22.10 -16.05
N SER A 39 31.32 -22.30 -15.12
CA SER A 39 29.92 -21.87 -15.34
C SER A 39 29.12 -21.54 -14.08
N SER A 40 29.68 -21.71 -12.88
CA SER A 40 29.01 -21.38 -11.61
C SER A 40 28.95 -19.87 -11.29
N GLY A 41 29.47 -19.00 -12.17
CA GLY A 41 29.42 -17.55 -12.01
C GLY A 41 28.50 -16.80 -12.99
N ALA A 42 27.78 -17.51 -13.88
CA ALA A 42 26.99 -16.90 -14.96
C ALA A 42 25.48 -17.19 -14.88
N LEU A 43 25.01 -17.76 -13.77
CA LEU A 43 23.58 -17.99 -13.49
C LEU A 43 23.06 -17.12 -12.33
N LEU A 44 23.86 -16.16 -11.85
CA LEU A 44 23.49 -15.17 -10.83
C LEU A 44 23.14 -13.78 -11.41
N ALA A 45 22.73 -13.73 -12.66
CA ALA A 45 22.19 -12.51 -13.24
C ALA A 45 20.96 -12.87 -14.06
N GLN A 46 19.85 -12.17 -13.78
CA GLN A 46 18.64 -12.07 -14.61
C GLN A 46 17.44 -12.93 -14.17
N GLU A 47 17.00 -12.77 -12.93
CA GLU A 47 15.57 -12.75 -12.61
C GLU A 47 15.16 -11.27 -12.49
N ALA A 48 14.51 -10.75 -13.52
CA ALA A 48 14.01 -9.38 -13.51
C ALA A 48 12.77 -9.32 -12.61
N LYS A 49 12.82 -8.43 -11.62
CA LYS A 49 11.70 -8.00 -10.78
C LYS A 49 10.51 -7.55 -11.64
N ARG A 50 9.27 -7.81 -11.19
CA ARG A 50 8.06 -7.81 -12.03
C ARG A 50 7.77 -6.46 -12.72
N GLY A 51 7.92 -5.33 -12.04
CA GLY A 51 7.75 -3.98 -12.59
C GLY A 51 8.89 -3.57 -13.53
N CYS A 52 10.13 -3.94 -13.21
CA CYS A 52 11.31 -3.75 -14.05
C CYS A 52 11.18 -4.50 -15.38
N ALA A 53 10.73 -5.76 -15.33
CA ALA A 53 10.47 -6.54 -16.53
C ALA A 53 9.37 -5.89 -17.40
N GLN A 54 8.30 -5.37 -16.78
CA GLN A 54 7.23 -4.66 -17.48
C GLN A 54 7.69 -3.32 -18.06
N ALA A 55 8.48 -2.55 -17.32
CA ALA A 55 9.03 -1.28 -17.78
C ALA A 55 10.01 -1.47 -18.94
N ILE A 56 10.86 -2.50 -18.87
CA ILE A 56 11.75 -2.89 -19.98
C ILE A 56 10.92 -3.31 -21.19
N ALA A 57 9.94 -4.21 -21.02
CA ALA A 57 9.07 -4.66 -22.10
C ALA A 57 8.27 -3.51 -22.74
N TYR A 58 7.77 -2.59 -21.91
CA TYR A 58 7.12 -1.36 -22.36
C TYR A 58 8.11 -0.53 -23.18
N SER A 59 9.31 -0.27 -22.65
CA SER A 59 10.35 0.45 -23.36
C SER A 59 10.65 -0.18 -24.73
N GLU A 60 10.84 -1.49 -24.80
CA GLU A 60 11.10 -2.27 -26.03
C GLU A 60 9.97 -2.18 -27.05
N ALA A 61 8.71 -2.29 -26.61
CA ALA A 61 7.52 -2.13 -27.46
C ALA A 61 7.50 -0.76 -28.16
N TYR A 62 8.08 0.26 -27.51
CA TYR A 62 8.25 1.61 -28.06
C TYR A 62 9.69 1.89 -28.50
N ARG A 63 10.37 0.89 -29.09
CA ARG A 63 11.70 0.97 -29.70
C ARG A 63 12.84 1.27 -28.73
N GLY A 64 12.68 0.91 -27.46
CA GLY A 64 13.72 0.97 -26.44
C GLY A 64 14.96 0.18 -26.84
N LEU A 65 16.12 0.77 -26.58
CA LEU A 65 17.45 0.19 -26.81
C LEU A 65 18.13 -0.13 -25.48
N SER A 66 17.94 0.72 -24.47
CA SER A 66 18.47 0.51 -23.12
C SER A 66 17.53 1.13 -22.09
N VAL A 67 17.44 0.47 -20.93
CA VAL A 67 16.86 1.01 -19.70
C VAL A 67 17.87 0.78 -18.58
N LEU A 68 18.11 1.80 -17.76
CA LEU A 68 18.94 1.72 -16.57
C LEU A 68 18.31 2.57 -15.47
N VAL A 69 17.97 1.95 -14.35
CA VAL A 69 17.37 2.60 -13.18
C VAL A 69 18.32 2.47 -12.01
N LEU A 70 18.68 3.62 -11.43
CA LEU A 70 19.40 3.74 -10.18
C LEU A 70 18.42 4.20 -9.09
N LYS A 71 18.51 3.58 -7.92
CA LYS A 71 17.88 4.03 -6.67
C LYS A 71 18.91 3.89 -5.55
N ASP A 72 19.06 4.89 -4.69
CA ASP A 72 20.06 4.87 -3.61
C ASP A 72 21.49 4.65 -4.15
N GLY A 73 21.75 5.22 -5.34
CA GLY A 73 23.00 5.01 -6.10
C GLY A 73 23.23 3.59 -6.65
N LYS A 74 22.30 2.65 -6.48
CA LYS A 74 22.42 1.25 -6.89
C LYS A 74 21.54 0.95 -8.11
N VAL A 75 22.03 0.08 -9.00
CA VAL A 75 21.24 -0.41 -10.14
C VAL A 75 20.14 -1.33 -9.62
N ILE A 76 18.88 -0.94 -9.80
CA ILE A 76 17.71 -1.76 -9.42
C ILE A 76 16.98 -2.35 -10.62
N CYS A 77 17.11 -1.74 -11.80
CA CYS A 77 16.53 -2.24 -13.04
C CYS A 77 17.45 -1.95 -14.24
N SER A 78 17.64 -2.92 -15.12
CA SER A 78 18.49 -2.74 -16.30
C SER A 78 18.16 -3.72 -17.42
N THR A 79 18.24 -3.26 -18.68
CA THR A 79 18.25 -4.16 -19.86
C THR A 79 19.48 -5.08 -19.90
N GLY A 80 20.53 -4.75 -19.12
CA GLY A 80 21.73 -5.57 -18.99
C GLY A 80 22.59 -5.68 -20.26
N GLY A 81 23.75 -6.32 -20.12
CA GLY A 81 24.64 -6.65 -21.24
C GLY A 81 25.22 -5.42 -21.97
N LYS A 82 25.58 -5.60 -23.25
CA LYS A 82 26.21 -4.54 -24.06
C LYS A 82 25.31 -3.31 -24.29
N SER A 83 23.99 -3.43 -24.09
CA SER A 83 23.02 -2.37 -24.40
C SER A 83 23.25 -1.10 -23.58
N VAL A 84 23.48 -1.23 -22.26
CA VAL A 84 23.70 -0.10 -21.36
C VAL A 84 25.06 0.57 -21.50
N GLU A 85 26.02 -0.14 -22.10
CA GLU A 85 27.37 0.33 -22.40
C GLU A 85 27.51 0.87 -23.83
N THR A 86 26.49 0.70 -24.69
CA THR A 86 26.54 1.16 -26.08
C THR A 86 26.17 2.64 -26.16
N PRO A 87 27.00 3.50 -26.77
CA PRO A 87 26.65 4.90 -26.96
C PRO A 87 25.54 5.09 -28.00
N TYR A 88 24.53 5.88 -27.65
CA TYR A 88 23.43 6.28 -28.53
C TYR A 88 23.23 7.80 -28.53
N GLU A 89 22.70 8.34 -29.62
CA GLU A 89 22.42 9.77 -29.71
C GLU A 89 21.33 10.19 -28.70
N LEU A 90 21.64 11.17 -27.86
CA LEU A 90 20.69 11.72 -26.89
C LEU A 90 19.70 12.71 -27.52
N TRP A 91 19.98 13.18 -28.74
CA TRP A 91 19.23 14.24 -29.40
C TRP A 91 19.03 15.43 -28.45
N SER A 92 17.83 16.00 -28.36
CA SER A 92 17.54 17.11 -27.45
C SER A 92 17.85 16.87 -25.96
N GLY A 93 18.09 15.64 -25.51
CA GLY A 93 18.66 15.38 -24.19
C GLY A 93 20.02 16.05 -23.97
N THR A 94 20.72 16.44 -25.05
CA THR A 94 21.97 17.20 -25.01
C THR A 94 21.80 18.59 -24.37
N LYS A 95 20.61 19.20 -24.46
CA LYS A 95 20.39 20.57 -23.98
C LYS A 95 20.64 20.70 -22.49
N SER A 96 20.30 19.67 -21.72
CA SER A 96 20.43 19.67 -20.26
C SER A 96 21.88 19.79 -19.77
N PHE A 97 22.88 19.51 -20.62
CA PHE A 97 24.28 19.79 -20.33
C PHE A 97 24.62 21.28 -20.40
N VAL A 98 23.87 22.07 -21.18
CA VAL A 98 24.11 23.50 -21.39
C VAL A 98 23.76 24.31 -20.14
N GLY A 99 22.64 24.01 -19.47
CA GLY A 99 22.31 24.63 -18.18
C GLY A 99 23.35 24.35 -17.10
N ILE A 100 23.87 23.11 -17.04
CA ILE A 100 24.97 22.74 -16.13
C ILE A 100 26.27 23.47 -16.51
N MET A 101 26.57 23.61 -17.81
CA MET A 101 27.72 24.40 -18.28
C MET A 101 27.61 25.87 -17.83
N ALA A 102 26.40 26.44 -17.90
CA ALA A 102 26.14 27.80 -17.41
C ALA A 102 26.36 27.91 -15.90
N ALA A 103 25.82 26.99 -15.10
CA ALA A 103 26.01 26.98 -13.64
C ALA A 103 27.49 26.83 -13.25
N ALA A 104 28.27 26.02 -13.98
CA ALA A 104 29.72 25.94 -13.81
C ALA A 104 30.40 27.27 -14.14
N ALA A 105 29.99 27.93 -15.23
CA ALA A 105 30.55 29.22 -15.67
C ALA A 105 30.20 30.37 -14.73
N VAL A 106 29.05 30.33 -14.05
CA VAL A 106 28.71 31.26 -12.96
C VAL A 106 29.68 31.08 -11.80
N GLN A 107 29.93 29.84 -11.36
CA GLN A 107 30.88 29.57 -10.28
C GLN A 107 32.30 30.05 -10.61
N ASP A 108 32.69 29.98 -11.88
CA ASP A 108 33.99 30.43 -12.37
C ASP A 108 34.07 31.94 -12.61
N GLY A 109 32.98 32.67 -12.42
CA GLY A 109 32.91 34.11 -12.68
C GLY A 109 33.05 34.46 -14.16
N LEU A 110 32.80 33.53 -15.07
CA LEU A 110 32.85 33.76 -16.52
C LEU A 110 31.58 34.48 -17.02
N LEU A 111 30.45 34.25 -16.35
CA LEU A 111 29.17 34.85 -16.69
C LEU A 111 28.27 35.04 -15.46
N ALA A 112 27.23 35.85 -15.60
CA ALA A 112 26.08 35.88 -14.69
C ALA A 112 24.81 35.59 -15.48
N LEU A 113 23.84 34.86 -14.90
CA LEU A 113 22.63 34.47 -15.63
C LEU A 113 21.83 35.69 -16.13
N ASP A 114 21.78 36.76 -15.35
CA ASP A 114 21.01 37.96 -15.67
C ASP A 114 21.82 39.06 -16.38
N GLU A 115 23.06 38.78 -16.80
CA GLU A 115 23.82 39.76 -17.59
C GLU A 115 23.26 39.89 -19.02
N PRO A 116 23.31 41.09 -19.61
CA PRO A 116 22.95 41.28 -21.01
C PRO A 116 23.83 40.44 -21.94
N ALA A 117 23.21 39.67 -22.84
CA ALA A 117 23.91 38.92 -23.88
C ALA A 117 24.77 39.84 -24.77
N ALA A 118 24.36 41.09 -24.94
CA ALA A 118 25.07 42.11 -25.71
C ALA A 118 26.43 42.52 -25.12
N ASP A 119 26.69 42.23 -23.84
CA ASP A 119 28.03 42.42 -23.24
C ASP A 119 29.06 41.47 -23.86
N THR A 120 28.59 40.34 -24.42
CA THR A 120 29.43 39.36 -25.15
C THR A 120 29.21 39.43 -26.66
N LEU A 121 27.96 39.59 -27.09
CA LEU A 121 27.56 39.76 -28.48
C LEU A 121 27.49 41.25 -28.79
N THR A 122 28.65 41.89 -28.92
CA THR A 122 28.75 43.36 -29.10
C THR A 122 27.97 43.90 -30.30
N GLU A 123 27.72 43.07 -31.31
CA GLU A 123 26.86 43.35 -32.46
C GLU A 123 25.38 43.59 -32.07
N TRP A 124 24.94 43.15 -30.88
CA TRP A 124 23.59 43.38 -30.35
C TRP A 124 23.47 44.68 -29.55
N ALA A 125 24.59 45.32 -29.16
CA ALA A 125 24.57 46.48 -28.26
C ALA A 125 23.84 47.70 -28.85
N GLY A 126 23.79 47.84 -30.17
CA GLY A 126 23.09 48.93 -30.87
C GLY A 126 21.60 48.67 -31.15
N ASP A 127 21.10 47.46 -30.89
CA ASP A 127 19.72 47.09 -31.18
C ASP A 127 18.84 47.24 -29.92
N PRO A 128 17.73 47.99 -29.97
CA PRO A 128 16.91 48.30 -28.79
C PRO A 128 16.18 47.09 -28.18
N VAL A 129 16.05 45.99 -28.93
CA VAL A 129 15.46 44.73 -28.44
C VAL A 129 16.58 43.80 -28.00
N LYS A 130 17.56 43.52 -28.87
CA LYS A 130 18.61 42.53 -28.61
C LYS A 130 19.54 42.92 -27.45
N SER A 131 19.78 44.21 -27.25
CA SER A 131 20.62 44.71 -26.15
C SER A 131 20.07 44.41 -24.75
N ARG A 132 18.78 44.06 -24.64
CA ARG A 132 18.12 43.79 -23.35
C ARG A 132 17.95 42.30 -23.05
N VAL A 133 18.32 41.42 -23.97
CA VAL A 133 18.24 39.97 -23.79
C VAL A 133 19.27 39.54 -22.74
N THR A 134 18.85 38.75 -21.75
CA THR A 134 19.77 38.15 -20.76
C THR A 134 20.15 36.72 -21.12
N LEU A 135 21.25 36.21 -20.56
CA LEU A 135 21.64 34.81 -20.74
C LEU A 135 20.59 33.83 -20.20
N ARG A 136 19.92 34.20 -19.10
CA ARG A 136 18.78 33.47 -18.53
C ARG A 136 17.65 33.33 -19.53
N GLN A 137 17.29 34.40 -20.23
CA GLN A 137 16.23 34.37 -21.25
C GLN A 137 16.60 33.45 -22.43
N ILE A 138 17.88 33.41 -22.83
CA ILE A 138 18.37 32.47 -23.86
C ILE A 138 18.24 31.02 -23.38
N LEU A 139 18.64 30.74 -22.14
CA LEU A 139 18.58 29.37 -21.57
C LEU A 139 17.15 28.90 -21.30
N TRP A 140 16.23 29.82 -21.00
CA TRP A 140 14.79 29.58 -20.95
C TRP A 140 14.13 29.44 -22.33
N MET A 141 14.82 29.76 -23.42
CA MET A 141 14.27 29.83 -24.78
C MET A 141 13.12 30.83 -24.93
N VAL A 142 13.25 31.97 -24.25
CA VAL A 142 12.30 33.08 -24.28
C VAL A 142 12.96 34.37 -24.79
N GLU A 143 14.13 34.28 -25.42
CA GLU A 143 14.87 35.45 -25.90
C GLU A 143 14.16 36.17 -27.06
N GLY A 144 13.24 35.51 -27.75
CA GLY A 144 12.42 36.09 -28.83
C GLY A 144 12.89 35.79 -30.24
N GLN A 145 13.89 34.91 -30.41
CA GLN A 145 14.30 34.38 -31.72
C GLN A 145 13.39 33.21 -32.13
N PRO A 146 12.97 33.12 -33.41
CA PRO A 146 12.23 31.99 -33.90
C PRO A 146 13.11 30.74 -33.90
N SER A 147 12.55 29.66 -33.38
CA SER A 147 13.25 28.39 -33.24
C SER A 147 12.24 27.25 -33.38
N GLU A 148 12.53 26.33 -34.30
CA GLU A 148 11.71 25.15 -34.56
C GLU A 148 12.58 23.89 -34.52
N ILE A 149 11.99 22.74 -34.18
CA ILE A 149 12.70 21.45 -34.19
C ILE A 149 13.23 21.18 -35.59
N GLY A 150 14.56 21.04 -35.71
CA GLY A 150 15.19 20.80 -36.99
C GLY A 150 16.70 20.84 -36.93
N ASN A 151 17.31 21.13 -38.08
CA ASN A 151 18.76 21.23 -38.19
C ASN A 151 19.26 22.48 -37.44
N PRO A 152 20.21 22.33 -36.50
CA PRO A 152 20.79 23.48 -35.82
C PRO A 152 21.51 24.41 -36.80
N PRO A 153 21.39 25.74 -36.64
CA PRO A 153 22.22 26.67 -37.40
C PRO A 153 23.69 26.59 -36.95
N THR A 154 24.58 27.25 -37.69
CA THR A 154 25.93 27.55 -37.20
C THR A 154 25.87 28.51 -36.02
N TYR A 155 26.95 28.64 -35.26
CA TYR A 155 27.05 29.59 -34.15
C TYR A 155 26.82 31.03 -34.62
N ALA A 156 27.47 31.42 -35.72
CA ALA A 156 27.23 32.72 -36.37
C ALA A 156 25.79 32.86 -36.85
N GLY A 157 25.22 31.82 -37.45
CA GLY A 157 23.82 31.84 -37.92
C GLY A 157 22.81 32.01 -36.77
N ALA A 158 23.09 31.45 -35.59
CA ALA A 158 22.27 31.66 -34.40
C ALA A 158 22.28 33.13 -33.94
N VAL A 159 23.46 33.78 -33.95
CA VAL A 159 23.59 35.21 -33.63
C VAL A 159 22.87 36.11 -34.64
N GLU A 160 22.91 35.73 -35.92
CA GLU A 160 22.29 36.46 -37.03
C GLU A 160 20.76 36.28 -37.10
N THR A 161 20.22 35.27 -36.42
CA THR A 161 18.78 34.98 -36.46
C THR A 161 17.96 36.18 -35.95
N GLY A 162 16.92 36.54 -36.70
CA GLY A 162 16.03 37.67 -36.38
C GLY A 162 15.20 37.43 -35.13
N PHE A 163 14.41 38.43 -34.72
CA PHE A 163 13.51 38.33 -33.58
C PHE A 163 12.08 38.45 -34.08
N ASP A 164 11.17 37.61 -33.59
CA ASP A 164 9.75 37.64 -33.91
C ASP A 164 8.85 37.77 -32.66
N ALA A 165 9.45 37.86 -31.47
CA ALA A 165 8.81 38.19 -30.20
C ALA A 165 9.71 39.07 -29.33
N ALA A 166 9.14 39.75 -28.34
CA ALA A 166 9.93 40.45 -27.32
C ALA A 166 10.58 39.45 -26.34
N PRO A 167 11.75 39.77 -25.74
CA PRO A 167 12.37 38.93 -24.73
C PRO A 167 11.43 38.71 -23.53
N GLY A 168 11.24 37.45 -23.15
CA GLY A 168 10.32 37.00 -22.10
C GLY A 168 8.88 36.74 -22.57
N GLU A 169 8.49 37.17 -23.77
CA GLU A 169 7.10 37.13 -24.23
C GLU A 169 6.63 35.70 -24.58
N ARG A 170 7.48 34.90 -25.23
CA ARG A 170 7.09 33.61 -25.78
C ARG A 170 8.20 32.58 -25.66
N PHE A 171 7.85 31.41 -25.16
CA PHE A 171 8.70 30.22 -25.17
C PHE A 171 8.69 29.57 -26.56
N GLN A 172 9.87 29.32 -27.13
CA GLN A 172 10.02 28.72 -28.47
C GLN A 172 11.06 27.60 -28.46
N TYR A 173 10.59 26.36 -28.37
CA TYR A 173 11.50 25.23 -28.25
C TYR A 173 12.24 24.92 -29.55
N GLY A 174 13.57 24.95 -29.52
CA GLY A 174 14.37 24.45 -30.63
C GLY A 174 15.89 24.65 -30.47
N PRO A 175 16.64 24.63 -31.59
CA PRO A 175 18.10 24.57 -31.54
C PRO A 175 18.80 25.93 -31.45
N VAL A 176 18.14 27.04 -31.85
CA VAL A 176 18.78 28.37 -31.95
C VAL A 176 19.34 28.86 -30.61
N PRO A 177 18.58 28.87 -29.49
CA PRO A 177 19.08 29.41 -28.23
C PRO A 177 20.31 28.67 -27.71
N MET A 178 20.40 27.36 -27.97
CA MET A 178 21.52 26.53 -27.51
C MET A 178 22.80 26.78 -28.33
N GLN A 179 22.68 26.99 -29.64
CA GLN A 179 23.82 27.37 -30.48
C GLN A 179 24.29 28.79 -30.15
N LEU A 180 23.35 29.70 -29.88
CA LEU A 180 23.64 31.05 -29.41
C LEU A 180 24.45 31.03 -28.11
N PHE A 181 24.01 30.23 -27.12
CA PHE A 181 24.75 30.07 -25.87
C PHE A 181 26.14 29.44 -26.08
N GLY A 182 26.28 28.52 -27.04
CA GLY A 182 27.58 27.99 -27.45
C GLY A 182 28.55 29.08 -27.93
N GLU A 183 28.09 30.03 -28.75
CA GLU A 183 28.90 31.16 -29.20
C GLU A 183 29.25 32.13 -28.08
N ILE A 184 28.31 32.39 -27.17
CA ILE A 184 28.53 33.22 -25.99
C ILE A 184 29.62 32.60 -25.11
N MET A 185 29.51 31.31 -24.79
CA MET A 185 30.55 30.60 -24.04
C MET A 185 31.89 30.64 -24.74
N ARG A 186 31.93 30.47 -26.07
CA ARG A 186 33.16 30.56 -26.87
C ARG A 186 33.85 31.92 -26.66
N ARG A 187 33.13 33.03 -26.78
CA ARG A 187 33.65 34.40 -26.61
C ARG A 187 34.02 34.72 -25.16
N LYS A 188 33.26 34.23 -24.18
CA LYS A 188 33.59 34.36 -22.74
C LYS A 188 34.91 33.66 -22.42
N LEU A 189 35.11 32.43 -22.93
CA LEU A 189 36.37 31.69 -22.76
C LEU A 189 37.55 32.41 -23.41
N GLU A 190 37.37 32.93 -24.62
CA GLU A 190 38.38 33.74 -25.32
C GLU A 190 38.78 34.98 -24.51
N THR A 191 37.79 35.72 -23.99
CA THR A 191 38.01 36.91 -23.14
C THR A 191 38.74 36.57 -21.83
N ALA A 192 38.46 35.40 -21.26
CA ALA A 192 39.12 34.88 -20.07
C ALA A 192 40.52 34.29 -20.33
N GLY A 193 40.99 34.27 -21.59
CA GLY A 193 42.27 33.69 -21.98
C GLY A 193 42.31 32.16 -21.86
N LEU A 194 41.15 31.50 -21.92
CA LEU A 194 41.00 30.06 -21.85
C LEU A 194 40.90 29.44 -23.26
N GLU A 195 40.98 28.11 -23.33
CA GLU A 195 40.75 27.37 -24.58
C GLU A 195 39.34 27.67 -25.11
N VAL A 196 39.27 28.10 -26.37
CA VAL A 196 38.06 28.59 -27.05
C VAL A 196 37.19 27.42 -27.53
N ALA A 197 36.92 26.48 -26.62
CA ALA A 197 36.23 25.23 -26.87
C ALA A 197 35.21 24.95 -25.74
N PRO A 198 33.94 25.38 -25.90
CA PRO A 198 32.91 25.21 -24.87
C PRO A 198 32.73 23.76 -24.39
N LEU A 199 32.88 22.76 -25.28
CA LEU A 199 32.81 21.36 -24.90
C LEU A 199 34.02 20.93 -24.04
N ALA A 200 35.23 21.38 -24.35
CA ALA A 200 36.42 21.09 -23.55
C ALA A 200 36.31 21.72 -22.15
N TYR A 201 35.68 22.90 -22.06
CA TYR A 201 35.34 23.51 -20.78
C TYR A 201 34.38 22.62 -19.96
N LEU A 202 33.26 22.18 -20.55
CA LEU A 202 32.30 21.29 -19.86
C LEU A 202 32.93 19.95 -19.46
N ASP A 203 33.76 19.37 -20.33
CA ASP A 203 34.47 18.11 -20.05
C ASP A 203 35.36 18.24 -18.82
N ARG A 204 36.28 19.21 -18.84
CA ARG A 204 37.20 19.46 -17.74
C ARG A 204 36.47 19.77 -16.43
N ARG A 205 35.38 20.53 -16.49
CA ARG A 205 34.67 21.03 -15.30
C ARG A 205 33.70 20.02 -14.70
N VAL A 206 33.09 19.18 -15.53
CA VAL A 206 31.96 18.34 -15.11
C VAL A 206 32.15 16.90 -15.56
N LEU A 207 32.28 16.62 -16.86
CA LEU A 207 32.21 15.23 -17.35
C LEU A 207 33.39 14.37 -16.86
N SER A 208 34.62 14.84 -17.04
CA SER A 208 35.82 14.15 -16.60
C SER A 208 35.88 13.94 -15.07
N PRO A 209 35.56 14.94 -14.22
CA PRO A 209 35.40 14.74 -12.77
C PRO A 209 34.34 13.70 -12.37
N LEU A 210 33.33 13.47 -13.21
CA LEU A 210 32.30 12.44 -13.00
C LEU A 210 32.71 11.06 -13.56
N GLY A 211 33.91 10.92 -14.11
CA GLY A 211 34.39 9.70 -14.75
C GLY A 211 33.74 9.43 -16.11
N ILE A 212 33.12 10.43 -16.74
CA ILE A 212 32.51 10.31 -18.06
C ILE A 212 33.55 10.67 -19.12
N SER A 213 34.16 9.66 -19.74
CA SER A 213 35.28 9.86 -20.68
C SER A 213 35.11 9.17 -22.05
N GLY A 214 34.08 8.32 -22.23
CA GLY A 214 33.85 7.54 -23.46
C GLY A 214 32.83 8.17 -24.41
N TYR A 215 32.26 9.31 -24.04
CA TYR A 215 31.23 10.00 -24.81
C TYR A 215 31.76 10.55 -26.14
N GLN A 216 30.85 10.70 -27.11
CA GLN A 216 31.14 11.42 -28.36
C GLN A 216 30.22 12.63 -28.47
N TRP A 217 30.65 13.62 -29.26
CA TRP A 217 29.86 14.81 -29.52
C TRP A 217 29.89 15.16 -31.00
N ARG A 218 28.72 15.33 -31.60
CA ARG A 218 28.59 15.69 -33.01
C ARG A 218 28.87 17.17 -33.23
N SER A 219 29.59 17.47 -34.30
CA SER A 219 29.85 18.85 -34.74
C SER A 219 28.84 19.33 -35.79
N GLY A 220 28.60 20.64 -35.80
CA GLY A 220 27.86 21.34 -36.83
C GLY A 220 28.67 21.51 -38.11
N ALA A 221 28.04 22.12 -39.12
CA ALA A 221 28.68 22.40 -40.41
C ALA A 221 29.84 23.41 -40.31
N ASP A 222 29.88 24.20 -39.24
CA ASP A 222 30.95 25.14 -38.87
C ASP A 222 32.08 24.50 -38.05
N GLY A 223 31.99 23.20 -37.76
CA GLY A 223 32.99 22.46 -36.98
C GLY A 223 32.81 22.57 -35.45
N TYR A 224 31.93 23.45 -34.97
CA TYR A 224 31.65 23.63 -33.54
C TYR A 224 30.72 22.54 -33.00
N PRO A 225 30.78 22.21 -31.68
CA PRO A 225 29.92 21.20 -31.10
C PRO A 225 28.44 21.61 -31.17
N LEU A 226 27.57 20.67 -31.55
CA LEU A 226 26.13 20.88 -31.56
C LEU A 226 25.59 20.88 -30.13
N MET A 227 25.35 22.06 -29.56
CA MET A 227 24.78 22.19 -28.22
C MET A 227 23.34 21.66 -28.07
N PRO A 228 22.45 21.74 -29.08
CA PRO A 228 21.08 21.28 -28.89
C PRO A 228 20.87 19.78 -29.05
N GLN A 229 21.81 19.04 -29.66
CA GLN A 229 21.60 17.63 -30.04
C GLN A 229 22.86 16.79 -30.33
N GLY A 230 24.04 17.22 -29.85
CA GLY A 230 25.32 16.63 -30.22
C GLY A 230 25.76 15.41 -29.39
N ALA A 231 25.28 15.24 -28.15
CA ALA A 231 25.79 14.22 -27.25
C ALA A 231 25.41 12.80 -27.70
N VAL A 232 26.40 11.90 -27.66
CA VAL A 232 26.27 10.47 -27.89
C VAL A 232 26.92 9.77 -26.69
N MET A 233 26.11 9.10 -25.88
CA MET A 233 26.52 8.54 -24.59
C MET A 233 25.87 7.18 -24.36
N SER A 234 26.53 6.33 -23.58
CA SER A 234 25.90 5.12 -23.08
C SER A 234 24.88 5.43 -21.98
N ALA A 235 23.98 4.50 -21.69
CA ALA A 235 23.05 4.66 -20.57
C ALA A 235 23.79 4.81 -19.24
N ARG A 236 24.91 4.08 -19.08
CA ARG A 236 25.78 4.19 -17.91
C ARG A 236 26.36 5.60 -17.78
N GLU A 237 26.95 6.14 -18.84
CA GLU A 237 27.52 7.50 -18.81
C GLU A 237 26.46 8.56 -18.51
N TRP A 238 25.28 8.45 -19.14
CA TRP A 238 24.20 9.41 -18.91
C TRP A 238 23.62 9.30 -17.50
N SER A 239 23.63 8.10 -16.90
CA SER A 239 23.23 7.90 -15.49
C SER A 239 24.20 8.53 -14.49
N LEU A 240 25.51 8.57 -14.79
CA LEU A 240 26.49 9.28 -13.95
C LEU A 240 26.22 10.79 -13.93
N PHE A 241 25.89 11.35 -15.09
CA PHE A 241 25.45 12.74 -15.19
C PHE A 241 24.13 12.97 -14.43
N GLY A 242 23.16 12.07 -14.55
CA GLY A 242 21.93 12.12 -13.78
C GLY A 242 22.15 12.06 -12.26
N ALA A 243 23.03 11.19 -11.79
CA ALA A 243 23.36 11.04 -10.37
C ALA A 243 24.10 12.29 -9.81
N PHE A 244 24.90 12.95 -10.65
CA PHE A 244 25.50 14.25 -10.31
C PHE A 244 24.44 15.33 -10.10
N VAL A 245 23.43 15.37 -10.97
CA VAL A 245 22.31 16.30 -10.84
C VAL A 245 21.47 15.97 -9.61
N LEU A 246 21.18 14.69 -9.36
CA LEU A 246 20.49 14.21 -8.15
C LEU A 246 21.19 14.68 -6.86
N ARG A 247 22.53 14.70 -6.84
CA ARG A 247 23.35 15.17 -5.70
C ARG A 247 23.52 16.69 -5.62
N GLY A 248 22.69 17.48 -6.30
CA GLY A 248 22.76 18.95 -6.21
C GLY A 248 24.02 19.55 -6.84
N GLY A 249 24.57 18.92 -7.88
CA GLY A 249 25.77 19.39 -8.56
C GLY A 249 27.08 18.97 -7.88
N ARG A 250 27.08 17.84 -7.18
CA ARG A 250 28.26 17.27 -6.50
C ARG A 250 28.77 15.99 -7.16
N SER A 251 30.09 15.85 -7.22
CA SER A 251 30.74 14.57 -7.56
C SER A 251 30.48 13.51 -6.49
N GLU A 252 30.87 12.28 -6.78
CA GLU A 252 30.70 11.13 -5.87
C GLU A 252 31.47 11.30 -4.55
N ASP A 253 32.62 11.98 -4.56
CA ASP A 253 33.40 12.30 -3.36
C ASP A 253 32.87 13.52 -2.57
N GLY A 254 31.74 14.11 -3.02
CA GLY A 254 31.10 15.25 -2.38
C GLY A 254 31.62 16.63 -2.82
N THR A 255 32.59 16.70 -3.75
CA THR A 255 33.09 17.99 -4.27
C THR A 255 32.01 18.73 -5.05
N GLN A 256 31.79 20.01 -4.72
CA GLN A 256 30.84 20.88 -5.43
C GLN A 256 31.46 21.34 -6.77
N LEU A 257 30.88 20.92 -7.90
CA LEU A 257 31.43 21.23 -9.23
C LEU A 257 30.74 22.42 -9.94
N VAL A 258 29.55 22.80 -9.48
CA VAL A 258 28.75 23.94 -9.97
C VAL A 258 28.21 24.78 -8.80
N SER A 259 27.97 26.08 -8.99
CA SER A 259 27.43 26.95 -7.92
C SER A 259 26.07 26.43 -7.45
N PRO A 260 25.86 26.22 -6.13
CA PRO A 260 24.57 25.79 -5.59
C PRO A 260 23.43 26.74 -5.96
N GLU A 261 23.68 28.04 -5.93
CA GLU A 261 22.71 29.08 -6.27
C GLU A 261 22.33 29.01 -7.74
N ALA A 262 23.33 29.00 -8.64
CA ALA A 262 23.09 28.87 -10.08
C ALA A 262 22.50 27.51 -10.46
N PHE A 263 22.80 26.46 -9.70
CA PHE A 263 22.25 25.13 -9.89
C PHE A 263 20.76 25.09 -9.52
N ALA A 264 20.33 25.71 -8.42
CA ALA A 264 18.92 25.80 -8.07
C ALA A 264 18.11 26.51 -9.18
N GLU A 265 18.67 27.59 -9.73
CA GLU A 265 18.07 28.38 -10.81
C GLU A 265 17.83 27.57 -12.10
N ILE A 266 18.57 26.47 -12.35
CA ILE A 266 18.35 25.68 -13.56
C ILE A 266 17.00 24.95 -13.58
N PHE A 267 16.39 24.78 -12.40
CA PHE A 267 15.08 24.15 -12.23
C PHE A 267 13.96 25.14 -11.99
N GLU A 268 14.22 26.43 -12.21
CA GLU A 268 13.18 27.46 -12.17
C GLU A 268 12.68 27.78 -13.58
N GLY A 269 11.37 27.68 -13.76
CA GLY A 269 10.69 27.95 -15.03
C GLY A 269 10.41 29.44 -15.24
N SER A 270 10.31 29.84 -16.51
CA SER A 270 9.91 31.21 -16.87
C SER A 270 8.39 31.42 -16.76
N GLU A 271 7.94 32.67 -16.73
CA GLU A 271 6.51 33.00 -16.84
C GLU A 271 5.89 32.48 -18.16
N ALA A 272 6.64 32.49 -19.26
CA ALA A 272 6.16 32.01 -20.56
C ALA A 272 6.06 30.49 -20.65
N ASN A 273 6.80 29.75 -19.81
CA ASN A 273 6.68 28.30 -19.67
C ASN A 273 7.26 27.82 -18.33
N ALA A 274 6.40 27.66 -17.32
CA ALA A 274 6.80 27.17 -16.00
C ALA A 274 7.25 25.68 -16.01
N ALA A 275 6.94 24.92 -17.06
CA ALA A 275 7.34 23.52 -17.22
C ALA A 275 8.73 23.33 -17.85
N TYR A 276 9.46 24.42 -18.12
CA TYR A 276 10.82 24.38 -18.68
C TYR A 276 11.76 25.32 -17.92
N GLY A 277 12.75 24.75 -17.24
CA GLY A 277 13.81 25.47 -16.54
C GLY A 277 14.93 25.94 -17.48
N LEU A 278 16.13 26.21 -16.96
CA LEU A 278 17.30 26.51 -17.78
C LEU A 278 17.83 25.21 -18.39
N THR A 279 17.17 24.76 -19.46
CA THR A 279 17.45 23.56 -20.28
C THR A 279 16.94 22.21 -19.75
N TRP A 280 16.00 22.23 -18.80
CA TRP A 280 15.38 21.04 -18.20
C TRP A 280 13.85 21.08 -18.28
N TRP A 281 13.21 19.95 -18.51
CA TRP A 281 11.76 19.81 -18.35
C TRP A 281 11.41 19.57 -16.89
N LEU A 282 10.33 20.18 -16.41
CA LEU A 282 9.89 20.16 -15.02
C LEU A 282 8.45 19.63 -14.95
N ALA A 283 8.15 18.83 -13.92
CA ALA A 283 6.78 18.40 -13.61
C ALA A 283 5.96 19.55 -12.99
N ARG A 284 5.73 20.62 -13.76
CA ARG A 284 4.98 21.82 -13.33
C ARG A 284 3.83 22.11 -14.31
N PRO A 285 2.73 22.74 -13.85
CA PRO A 285 1.67 23.19 -14.74
C PRO A 285 2.19 24.28 -15.67
N SER A 286 1.76 24.27 -16.94
CA SER A 286 2.13 25.31 -17.90
C SER A 286 1.04 25.51 -18.94
N GLY A 287 0.71 26.78 -19.18
CA GLY A 287 -0.20 27.24 -20.22
C GLY A 287 0.48 27.52 -21.56
N SER A 288 1.80 27.24 -21.70
CA SER A 288 2.55 27.57 -22.91
C SER A 288 1.94 26.90 -24.15
N PRO A 289 1.66 27.65 -25.23
CA PRO A 289 1.07 27.10 -26.45
C PRO A 289 2.10 26.34 -27.31
N ASP A 290 3.37 26.30 -26.91
CA ASP A 290 4.43 25.61 -27.64
C ASP A 290 4.08 24.13 -27.92
N PRO A 291 4.22 23.63 -29.17
CA PRO A 291 3.81 22.28 -29.53
C PRO A 291 4.50 21.17 -28.72
N VAL A 292 5.75 21.36 -28.31
CA VAL A 292 6.51 20.36 -27.55
C VAL A 292 5.99 20.30 -26.13
N THR A 293 5.73 21.46 -25.53
CA THR A 293 5.06 21.56 -24.22
C THR A 293 3.67 20.92 -24.29
N GLN A 294 2.91 21.20 -25.35
CA GLN A 294 1.55 20.67 -25.50
C GLN A 294 1.50 19.14 -25.69
N ALA A 295 2.51 18.57 -26.35
CA ALA A 295 2.62 17.14 -26.66
C ALA A 295 3.03 16.27 -25.46
N SER A 296 3.62 16.86 -24.41
CA SER A 296 3.99 16.12 -23.19
C SER A 296 2.76 15.63 -22.44
N ASP A 297 2.79 14.37 -22.01
CA ASP A 297 1.78 13.77 -21.12
C ASP A 297 2.07 14.04 -19.64
N ILE A 298 3.30 14.40 -19.25
CA ILE A 298 3.68 14.75 -17.86
C ILE A 298 2.80 15.86 -17.30
N ARG A 299 2.67 16.99 -18.03
CA ARG A 299 1.89 18.14 -17.55
C ARG A 299 0.39 17.87 -17.37
N ARG A 300 -0.12 16.79 -17.96
CA ARG A 300 -1.55 16.41 -17.90
C ARG A 300 -1.85 15.40 -16.79
N ASN A 301 -0.81 14.91 -16.12
CA ASN A 301 -0.88 13.86 -15.11
C ASN A 301 0.05 14.20 -13.94
N LEU A 302 0.11 15.49 -13.56
CA LEU A 302 0.99 15.98 -12.49
C LEU A 302 0.60 15.39 -11.12
N ASP A 303 -0.67 15.07 -10.94
CA ASP A 303 -1.26 14.33 -9.83
C ASP A 303 -0.68 12.91 -9.67
N ARG A 304 -0.09 12.35 -10.72
CA ARG A 304 0.44 10.97 -10.76
C ARG A 304 1.96 10.90 -10.75
N LEU A 305 2.65 12.04 -10.63
CA LEU A 305 4.10 12.13 -10.76
C LEU A 305 4.68 12.87 -9.55
N PRO A 306 5.88 12.49 -9.08
CA PRO A 306 6.57 13.26 -8.04
C PRO A 306 6.76 14.72 -8.48
N PRO A 307 6.42 15.71 -7.62
CA PRO A 307 6.44 17.12 -8.01
C PRO A 307 7.86 17.65 -8.27
N ASP A 308 8.88 16.95 -7.80
CA ASP A 308 10.29 17.27 -8.00
C ASP A 308 10.94 16.47 -9.15
N LEU A 309 10.15 15.76 -9.96
CA LEU A 309 10.61 15.11 -11.18
C LEU A 309 11.19 16.15 -12.15
N VAL A 310 12.46 15.96 -12.52
CA VAL A 310 13.14 16.72 -13.58
C VAL A 310 13.57 15.78 -14.70
N LEU A 311 13.48 16.28 -15.94
CA LEU A 311 13.59 15.47 -17.15
C LEU A 311 14.49 16.11 -18.21
N ALA A 312 15.43 15.33 -18.75
CA ALA A 312 16.05 15.60 -20.04
C ALA A 312 15.37 14.75 -21.13
N SER A 313 14.86 15.40 -22.18
CA SER A 313 14.03 14.77 -23.21
C SER A 313 14.61 14.94 -24.62
N GLY A 314 14.82 13.81 -25.30
CA GLY A 314 15.34 13.74 -26.66
C GLY A 314 14.38 13.12 -27.66
N ALA A 315 14.59 13.44 -28.94
CA ALA A 315 13.84 12.85 -30.05
C ALA A 315 14.01 11.33 -30.09
N GLY A 316 12.95 10.61 -30.47
CA GLY A 316 12.96 9.15 -30.48
C GLY A 316 12.66 8.52 -29.13
N GLY A 317 12.42 9.32 -28.09
CA GLY A 317 12.09 8.84 -26.75
C GLY A 317 13.32 8.67 -25.85
N GLN A 318 14.40 9.44 -26.08
CA GLN A 318 15.50 9.51 -25.13
C GLN A 318 15.00 10.21 -23.87
N ARG A 319 15.27 9.62 -22.70
CA ARG A 319 14.84 10.14 -21.41
C ARG A 319 15.91 9.92 -20.36
N LEU A 320 16.18 10.97 -19.60
CA LEU A 320 16.83 10.91 -18.30
C LEU A 320 15.88 11.56 -17.30
N TYR A 321 15.28 10.75 -16.46
CA TYR A 321 14.43 11.21 -15.35
C TYR A 321 15.25 11.21 -14.07
N ILE A 322 15.05 12.23 -13.25
CA ILE A 322 15.68 12.37 -11.95
C ILE A 322 14.58 12.74 -10.97
N ILE A 323 14.46 11.98 -9.89
CA ILE A 323 13.42 12.16 -8.87
C ILE A 323 14.12 12.26 -7.51
N PRO A 324 14.45 13.48 -7.05
CA PRO A 324 15.17 13.70 -5.79
C PRO A 324 14.49 13.07 -4.57
N SER A 325 13.18 13.21 -4.45
CA SER A 325 12.34 12.70 -3.37
C SER A 325 12.37 11.18 -3.24
N ARG A 326 12.82 10.49 -4.29
CA ARG A 326 12.94 9.03 -4.34
C ARG A 326 14.39 8.54 -4.47
N ASP A 327 15.38 9.44 -4.44
CA ASP A 327 16.80 9.17 -4.76
C ASP A 327 16.99 8.35 -6.05
N MET A 328 16.29 8.74 -7.12
CA MET A 328 16.22 7.96 -8.35
C MET A 328 16.78 8.67 -9.58
N VAL A 329 17.47 7.87 -10.41
CA VAL A 329 17.89 8.23 -11.77
C VAL A 329 17.44 7.15 -12.73
N ILE A 330 16.65 7.50 -13.74
CA ILE A 330 16.15 6.56 -14.75
C ILE A 330 16.62 7.01 -16.12
N VAL A 331 17.38 6.16 -16.81
CA VAL A 331 17.78 6.35 -18.19
C VAL A 331 16.97 5.42 -19.09
N ARG A 332 16.41 5.98 -20.16
CA ARG A 332 15.87 5.24 -21.29
C ARG A 332 16.46 5.79 -22.59
N GLN A 333 16.99 4.89 -23.41
CA GLN A 333 17.41 5.23 -24.77
C GLN A 333 16.60 4.42 -25.78
N ALA A 334 16.30 4.99 -26.93
CA ALA A 334 15.40 4.39 -27.92
C ALA A 334 15.80 4.73 -29.36
N LYS A 335 15.34 3.95 -30.34
CA LYS A 335 15.64 4.18 -31.75
C LYS A 335 14.75 5.26 -32.35
N LEU A 336 15.35 6.27 -32.97
CA LEU A 336 14.63 7.33 -33.67
C LEU A 336 13.85 6.78 -34.88
N ASP A 337 12.55 7.12 -34.97
CA ASP A 337 11.73 6.86 -36.16
C ASP A 337 11.73 8.05 -37.11
N LEU A 338 12.72 8.10 -38.00
CA LEU A 338 12.83 9.16 -39.01
C LEU A 338 11.64 9.18 -39.99
N GLU A 339 11.00 8.04 -40.25
CA GLU A 339 9.85 7.96 -41.17
C GLU A 339 8.57 8.46 -40.51
N ALA A 340 8.31 8.11 -39.25
CA ALA A 340 7.17 8.65 -38.50
C ALA A 340 7.29 10.16 -38.27
N ILE A 341 8.50 10.65 -37.95
CA ILE A 341 8.76 12.09 -37.79
C ILE A 341 8.49 12.85 -39.10
N ARG A 342 8.98 12.33 -40.24
CA ARG A 342 8.71 12.93 -41.56
C ARG A 342 7.24 12.87 -41.96
N ALA A 343 6.51 11.88 -41.47
CA ALA A 343 5.07 11.73 -41.69
C ALA A 343 4.20 12.52 -40.69
N GLY A 344 4.80 13.30 -39.78
CA GLY A 344 4.08 14.08 -38.77
C GLY A 344 3.32 13.24 -37.74
N ARG A 345 3.66 11.95 -37.57
CA ARG A 345 3.05 11.07 -36.57
C ARG A 345 3.70 11.30 -35.21
N SER A 346 2.91 11.59 -34.18
CA SER A 346 3.40 11.66 -32.81
C SER A 346 3.88 10.29 -32.33
N GLN A 347 4.88 10.26 -31.44
CA GLN A 347 5.20 9.03 -30.73
C GLN A 347 4.08 8.68 -29.74
N ASP A 348 3.61 7.45 -29.78
CA ASP A 348 2.59 6.91 -28.85
C ASP A 348 3.15 6.61 -27.44
N TRP A 349 4.41 6.98 -27.17
CA TRP A 349 5.06 6.84 -25.88
C TRP A 349 4.37 7.66 -24.80
N LYS A 350 4.19 7.08 -23.60
CA LYS A 350 3.68 7.77 -22.41
C LYS A 350 4.70 7.71 -21.28
N ASP A 351 5.20 8.88 -20.89
CA ASP A 351 6.16 9.03 -19.80
C ASP A 351 5.54 8.58 -18.47
N VAL A 352 4.27 8.93 -18.23
CA VAL A 352 3.55 8.61 -16.98
C VAL A 352 3.40 7.09 -16.79
N GLN A 353 3.03 6.39 -17.87
CA GLN A 353 2.86 4.93 -17.83
C GLN A 353 4.19 4.20 -17.60
N PHE A 354 5.26 4.66 -18.23
CA PHE A 354 6.58 4.06 -18.00
C PHE A 354 7.07 4.28 -16.57
N LEU A 355 6.89 5.49 -16.04
CA LEU A 355 7.31 5.82 -14.69
C LEU A 355 6.48 5.06 -13.63
N SER A 356 5.17 4.89 -13.81
CA SER A 356 4.36 4.12 -12.86
C SER A 356 4.84 2.67 -12.72
N LEU A 357 5.17 2.00 -13.83
CA LEU A 357 5.70 0.63 -13.82
C LEU A 357 7.00 0.47 -13.01
N ILE A 358 7.79 1.53 -12.90
CA ILE A 358 9.04 1.56 -12.13
C ILE A 358 8.80 2.00 -10.69
N MET A 359 7.91 2.99 -10.49
CA MET A 359 7.61 3.58 -9.19
C MET A 359 6.83 2.64 -8.27
N ASP A 360 5.89 1.86 -8.81
CA ASP A 360 5.09 0.90 -8.05
C ASP A 360 5.97 -0.22 -7.43
N GLU A 361 7.03 -0.67 -8.13
CA GLU A 361 8.02 -1.64 -7.61
C GLU A 361 8.96 -1.04 -6.54
N VAL A 362 9.20 0.27 -6.61
CA VAL A 362 10.13 0.98 -5.73
C VAL A 362 9.50 1.36 -4.39
N GLU A 363 8.19 1.61 -4.38
CA GLU A 363 7.40 1.82 -3.16
C GLU A 363 7.33 0.51 -2.36
N GLU A 364 7.11 -0.63 -3.02
CA GLU A 364 7.21 -1.98 -2.40
C GLU A 364 8.59 -2.24 -1.76
N GLN A 365 9.70 -1.76 -2.36
CA GLN A 365 11.07 -1.96 -1.84
C GLN A 365 11.57 -0.89 -0.86
N SER A 366 11.00 0.32 -0.84
CA SER A 366 11.38 1.38 0.11
C SER A 366 10.86 1.14 1.53
N HIS A 367 9.88 0.26 1.68
CA HIS A 367 9.32 -0.15 2.96
C HIS A 367 10.01 -1.40 3.51
N ALA A 368 10.95 -1.99 2.75
CA ALA A 368 11.76 -3.10 3.22
C ALA A 368 12.84 -2.57 4.17
N ALA A 369 12.61 -2.76 5.47
CA ALA A 369 13.68 -2.84 6.44
C ALA A 369 14.81 -3.75 5.90
N PRO A 370 16.09 -3.55 6.29
CA PRO A 370 17.10 -4.58 6.07
C PRO A 370 16.51 -5.92 6.50
N ALA A 371 16.65 -6.98 5.69
CA ALA A 371 15.91 -8.25 5.83
C ALA A 371 16.01 -8.94 7.21
N ASP A 372 16.81 -8.39 8.13
CA ASP A 372 17.02 -8.86 9.50
C ASP A 372 16.47 -7.93 10.61
N ILE A 373 15.94 -6.74 10.29
CA ILE A 373 15.37 -5.81 11.30
C ILE A 373 13.85 -5.98 11.34
N SER A 374 13.32 -6.33 12.51
CA SER A 374 11.87 -6.44 12.72
C SER A 374 11.13 -5.13 12.47
N ILE A 375 9.86 -5.20 12.06
CA ILE A 375 9.02 -4.02 11.82
C ILE A 375 8.97 -3.10 13.05
N ALA A 376 8.90 -3.68 14.24
CA ALA A 376 8.85 -2.91 15.47
C ALA A 376 10.09 -2.03 15.68
N GLU A 377 11.26 -2.45 15.20
CA GLU A 377 12.56 -1.76 15.40
C GLU A 377 12.91 -0.78 14.27
N THR A 378 12.15 -0.76 13.17
CA THR A 378 12.37 0.23 12.11
C THR A 378 12.08 1.64 12.62
N LEU A 379 12.70 2.64 12.01
CA LEU A 379 12.29 4.01 12.23
C LEU A 379 11.03 4.28 11.41
N THR A 380 10.01 4.82 12.07
CA THR A 380 8.76 5.19 11.40
C THR A 380 9.01 6.26 10.32
N ASN A 381 8.32 6.12 9.19
CA ASN A 381 8.19 7.13 8.15
C ASN A 381 6.76 7.68 8.07
N ALA A 382 5.81 7.11 8.82
CA ALA A 382 4.44 7.58 8.92
C ALA A 382 4.42 8.98 9.54
N ARG A 383 3.54 9.84 9.02
CA ARG A 383 3.40 11.21 9.50
C ARG A 383 1.96 11.59 9.69
N SER A 384 1.71 12.36 10.75
CA SER A 384 0.45 13.09 10.94
C SER A 384 0.35 14.26 9.96
N TYR A 385 -0.85 14.80 9.81
CA TYR A 385 -1.14 15.97 8.98
C TYR A 385 -0.26 17.19 9.30
N ASP A 386 0.09 17.38 10.57
CA ASP A 386 0.97 18.46 11.03
C ASP A 386 2.48 18.17 10.84
N GLY A 387 2.83 17.03 10.24
CA GLY A 387 4.18 16.64 9.86
C GLY A 387 4.98 15.92 10.94
N ARG A 388 4.42 15.67 12.13
CA ARG A 388 5.06 14.84 13.17
C ARG A 388 5.08 13.38 12.76
N TYR A 389 6.08 12.64 13.22
CA TYR A 389 6.21 11.21 12.99
C TYR A 389 5.28 10.43 13.92
N ILE A 390 4.59 9.43 13.36
CA ILE A 390 3.67 8.57 14.11
C ILE A 390 4.40 7.26 14.46
N SER A 391 4.48 6.96 15.76
CA SER A 391 4.95 5.67 16.29
C SER A 391 3.95 5.14 17.31
N TRP A 392 4.13 3.90 17.77
CA TRP A 392 3.14 3.22 18.59
C TRP A 392 3.77 2.64 19.87
N ARG A 393 3.05 2.73 20.99
CA ARG A 393 3.42 2.09 22.26
C ARG A 393 2.27 1.24 22.77
N GLU A 394 2.57 -0.01 23.11
CA GLU A 394 1.59 -0.94 23.64
C GLU A 394 1.51 -0.85 25.18
N HIS A 395 0.28 -0.93 25.69
CA HIS A 395 -0.08 -1.02 27.10
C HIS A 395 -1.01 -2.20 27.32
N LEU A 396 -0.83 -2.96 28.40
CA LEU A 396 -1.71 -4.08 28.74
C LEU A 396 -2.89 -3.58 29.58
N ILE A 397 -4.09 -4.06 29.27
CA ILE A 397 -5.32 -3.75 30.02
C ILE A 397 -5.75 -4.98 30.84
N ASP A 398 -6.08 -6.09 30.17
CA ASP A 398 -6.43 -7.35 30.80
C ASP A 398 -5.61 -8.46 30.14
N ALA A 399 -4.60 -8.98 30.86
CA ALA A 399 -3.79 -10.10 30.42
C ALA A 399 -3.36 -10.95 31.63
N GLU A 400 -3.05 -12.24 31.42
CA GLU A 400 -2.77 -13.20 32.51
C GLU A 400 -1.67 -12.71 33.49
N ASP A 401 -0.73 -11.89 33.01
CA ASP A 401 0.39 -11.34 33.78
C ASP A 401 0.07 -10.05 34.56
N VAL A 402 -1.06 -9.40 34.30
CA VAL A 402 -1.49 -8.16 34.99
C VAL A 402 -2.86 -8.26 35.65
N ASN A 403 -3.65 -9.30 35.35
CA ASN A 403 -5.05 -9.41 35.76
C ASN A 403 -5.33 -10.19 37.05
N GLY A 404 -4.28 -10.65 37.74
CA GLY A 404 -4.39 -11.42 38.98
C GLY A 404 -4.67 -12.91 38.77
N ASP A 405 -4.00 -13.54 37.80
CA ASP A 405 -3.99 -14.98 37.53
C ASP A 405 -5.30 -15.56 36.94
N VAL A 406 -6.13 -14.74 36.28
CA VAL A 406 -7.29 -15.25 35.52
C VAL A 406 -6.81 -15.65 34.12
N THR A 407 -6.90 -16.94 33.82
CA THR A 407 -6.57 -17.48 32.49
C THR A 407 -7.55 -16.96 31.44
N ILE A 408 -7.07 -16.10 30.54
CA ILE A 408 -7.84 -15.51 29.45
C ILE A 408 -7.10 -15.75 28.13
N ARG A 409 -7.73 -16.45 27.21
CA ARG A 409 -7.14 -16.95 25.95
C ARG A 409 -8.18 -16.97 24.83
N GLY A 410 -7.72 -16.79 23.60
CA GLY A 410 -8.58 -16.72 22.41
C GLY A 410 -9.36 -15.41 22.37
N GLY A 411 -8.66 -14.27 22.40
CA GLY A 411 -9.32 -12.97 22.30
C GLY A 411 -9.88 -12.75 20.89
N ASP A 412 -11.21 -12.80 20.77
CA ASP A 412 -11.92 -12.85 19.47
C ASP A 412 -12.86 -11.64 19.23
N GLY A 413 -13.19 -10.89 20.29
CA GLY A 413 -14.10 -9.77 20.20
C GLY A 413 -14.01 -8.82 21.39
N LEU A 414 -14.31 -7.55 21.14
CA LEU A 414 -14.39 -6.52 22.16
C LEU A 414 -15.38 -5.41 21.78
N MET A 415 -15.97 -4.78 22.79
CA MET A 415 -16.79 -3.57 22.65
C MET A 415 -16.47 -2.61 23.79
N MET A 416 -16.70 -1.31 23.55
CA MET A 416 -16.53 -0.27 24.55
C MET A 416 -17.79 0.55 24.74
N ALA A 417 -18.12 0.83 26.00
CA ALA A 417 -19.21 1.72 26.41
C ALA A 417 -18.99 2.14 27.87
N ASP A 418 -19.58 3.26 28.29
CA ASP A 418 -19.64 3.63 29.71
C ASP A 418 -20.73 2.79 30.40
N ILE A 419 -20.35 1.62 30.93
CA ILE A 419 -21.28 0.58 31.42
C ILE A 419 -21.86 0.97 32.77
N ASP A 420 -21.09 1.71 33.57
CA ASP A 420 -21.52 2.17 34.90
C ASP A 420 -21.74 3.68 35.02
N LEU A 421 -21.83 4.37 33.88
CA LEU A 421 -22.21 5.78 33.73
C LEU A 421 -21.33 6.72 34.57
N ASP A 422 -20.05 6.39 34.71
CA ASP A 422 -19.07 7.17 35.45
C ASP A 422 -18.34 8.22 34.58
N GLY A 423 -18.60 8.20 33.27
CA GLY A 423 -18.02 9.07 32.27
C GLY A 423 -16.77 8.52 31.57
N TYR A 424 -16.33 7.31 31.93
CA TYR A 424 -15.17 6.65 31.34
C TYR A 424 -15.59 5.38 30.59
N PRO A 425 -15.34 5.27 29.28
CA PRO A 425 -15.69 4.07 28.52
C PRO A 425 -14.96 2.81 29.04
N ASP A 426 -15.75 1.83 29.46
CA ASP A 426 -15.30 0.50 29.88
C ASP A 426 -15.11 -0.43 28.69
N ILE A 427 -14.41 -1.55 28.89
CA ILE A 427 -14.19 -2.56 27.85
C ILE A 427 -14.86 -3.88 28.26
N VAL A 428 -15.67 -4.45 27.36
CA VAL A 428 -16.10 -5.85 27.42
C VAL A 428 -15.28 -6.64 26.42
N SER A 429 -14.62 -7.71 26.86
CA SER A 429 -13.83 -8.59 25.99
C SER A 429 -14.23 -10.05 26.17
N VAL A 430 -14.13 -10.81 25.08
CA VAL A 430 -14.44 -12.23 25.04
C VAL A 430 -13.19 -13.05 24.76
N HIS A 431 -13.13 -14.23 25.39
CA HIS A 431 -11.95 -15.10 25.38
C HIS A 431 -12.38 -16.55 25.12
N GLU A 432 -12.45 -16.91 23.84
CA GLU A 432 -12.98 -18.17 23.27
C GLU A 432 -12.34 -19.41 23.93
N ASP A 433 -11.02 -19.56 23.76
CA ASP A 433 -10.25 -20.74 24.18
C ASP A 433 -10.36 -21.01 25.70
N SER A 434 -10.48 -19.94 26.49
CA SER A 434 -10.59 -20.02 27.96
C SER A 434 -12.03 -20.03 28.47
N GLY A 435 -13.00 -19.63 27.64
CA GLY A 435 -14.41 -19.48 27.99
C GLY A 435 -14.66 -18.40 29.04
N HIS A 436 -14.27 -17.15 28.75
CA HIS A 436 -14.51 -16.00 29.64
C HIS A 436 -15.09 -14.79 28.90
N ILE A 437 -15.96 -14.06 29.60
CA ILE A 437 -16.29 -12.68 29.29
C ILE A 437 -15.80 -11.81 30.45
N ARG A 438 -15.04 -10.77 30.11
CA ARG A 438 -14.36 -9.90 31.06
C ARG A 438 -14.82 -8.46 30.86
N ILE A 439 -14.97 -7.73 31.96
CA ILE A 439 -15.18 -6.28 31.95
C ILE A 439 -13.95 -5.63 32.57
N ALA A 440 -13.31 -4.72 31.84
CA ALA A 440 -12.32 -3.80 32.38
C ALA A 440 -13.01 -2.45 32.60
N PHE A 441 -13.35 -2.16 33.84
CA PHE A 441 -13.94 -0.87 34.20
C PHE A 441 -12.85 0.21 34.23
N ALA A 442 -13.08 1.28 33.49
CA ALA A 442 -12.16 2.38 33.33
C ALA A 442 -12.08 3.27 34.58
N SER A 443 -11.16 4.22 34.53
CA SER A 443 -11.02 5.27 35.52
C SER A 443 -10.48 6.55 34.86
N ALA A 444 -10.35 7.62 35.65
CA ALA A 444 -9.72 8.85 35.21
C ALA A 444 -8.24 8.71 34.81
N ASP A 445 -7.57 7.64 35.24
CA ASP A 445 -6.23 7.29 34.81
C ASP A 445 -6.34 6.15 33.78
N PRO A 446 -5.91 6.37 32.51
CA PRO A 446 -6.06 5.38 31.44
C PRO A 446 -5.25 4.10 31.66
N HIS A 447 -4.35 4.08 32.66
CA HIS A 447 -3.58 2.90 33.04
C HIS A 447 -4.19 2.12 34.21
N VAL A 448 -5.31 2.58 34.79
CA VAL A 448 -5.92 1.96 35.97
C VAL A 448 -7.30 1.41 35.62
N TRP A 449 -7.40 0.08 35.69
CA TRP A 449 -8.61 -0.68 35.36
C TRP A 449 -9.06 -1.55 36.52
N GLN A 450 -10.36 -1.63 36.76
CA GLN A 450 -10.94 -2.66 37.62
C GLN A 450 -11.47 -3.81 36.78
N LEU A 451 -10.83 -4.98 36.89
CA LEU A 451 -11.16 -6.15 36.08
C LEU A 451 -12.16 -7.06 36.79
N VAL A 452 -13.23 -7.46 36.09
CA VAL A 452 -14.30 -8.34 36.58
C VAL A 452 -14.59 -9.44 35.58
N THR A 453 -14.82 -10.67 36.04
CA THR A 453 -15.37 -11.74 35.20
C THR A 453 -16.89 -11.63 35.19
N LEU A 454 -17.47 -11.32 34.03
CA LEU A 454 -18.92 -11.30 33.83
C LEU A 454 -19.49 -12.71 33.70
N GLY A 455 -18.85 -13.54 32.88
CA GLY A 455 -19.25 -14.92 32.62
C GLY A 455 -18.04 -15.84 32.48
N SER A 456 -18.19 -17.10 32.88
CA SER A 456 -17.16 -18.13 32.68
C SER A 456 -17.73 -19.54 32.52
N GLY A 457 -16.94 -20.44 31.95
CA GLY A 457 -17.30 -21.86 31.82
C GLY A 457 -18.37 -22.11 30.78
N SER A 458 -19.20 -23.14 30.98
CA SER A 458 -20.14 -23.62 29.95
C SER A 458 -21.25 -22.64 29.54
N GLN A 459 -21.43 -21.56 30.29
CA GLN A 459 -22.39 -20.50 29.93
C GLN A 459 -21.86 -19.64 28.78
N VAL A 460 -20.54 -19.50 28.66
CA VAL A 460 -19.87 -18.63 27.68
C VAL A 460 -18.72 -19.38 27.02
N SER A 461 -18.83 -20.71 26.91
CA SER A 461 -17.82 -21.53 26.25
C SER A 461 -17.79 -21.19 24.77
N ALA A 462 -16.59 -21.01 24.22
CA ALA A 462 -16.38 -20.58 22.84
C ALA A 462 -17.13 -19.29 22.49
N VAL A 463 -17.10 -18.31 23.41
CA VAL A 463 -17.64 -16.98 23.12
C VAL A 463 -16.81 -16.28 22.05
N GLU A 464 -17.47 -15.72 21.04
CA GLU A 464 -16.85 -15.14 19.83
C GLU A 464 -17.04 -13.63 19.74
N ASP A 465 -18.20 -13.12 20.17
CA ASP A 465 -18.56 -11.72 19.99
C ASP A 465 -19.48 -11.21 21.09
N VAL A 466 -19.51 -9.90 21.29
CA VAL A 466 -20.37 -9.19 22.26
C VAL A 466 -20.96 -7.92 21.65
N ALA A 467 -22.14 -7.56 22.11
CA ALA A 467 -22.75 -6.26 21.86
C ALA A 467 -23.25 -5.63 23.18
N ILE A 468 -23.23 -4.31 23.26
CA ILE A 468 -23.58 -3.53 24.45
C ILE A 468 -24.73 -2.59 24.11
N GLY A 469 -25.77 -2.55 24.96
CA GLY A 469 -26.90 -1.64 24.78
C GLY A 469 -27.99 -1.86 25.83
N ASP A 470 -28.78 -0.84 26.11
CA ASP A 470 -29.90 -0.91 27.07
C ASP A 470 -31.09 -1.69 26.46
N LEU A 471 -31.12 -3.01 26.70
CA LEU A 471 -32.10 -3.92 26.11
C LEU A 471 -33.39 -4.00 26.93
N ASN A 472 -33.32 -3.67 28.22
CA ASN A 472 -34.45 -3.71 29.13
C ASN A 472 -35.13 -2.33 29.33
N GLY A 473 -34.50 -1.23 28.87
CA GLY A 473 -35.00 0.14 28.93
C GLY A 473 -34.86 0.81 30.30
N ASP A 474 -33.94 0.35 31.15
CA ASP A 474 -33.74 0.87 32.51
C ASP A 474 -32.69 2.00 32.61
N GLY A 475 -32.03 2.31 31.50
CA GLY A 475 -31.01 3.34 31.36
C GLY A 475 -29.59 2.86 31.60
N TRP A 476 -29.36 1.59 31.92
CA TRP A 476 -28.03 0.99 32.07
C TRP A 476 -27.71 0.07 30.88
N PRO A 477 -26.53 0.20 30.25
CA PRO A 477 -26.20 -0.67 29.12
C PRO A 477 -26.05 -2.14 29.55
N ASP A 478 -26.82 -3.03 28.93
CA ASP A 478 -26.73 -4.48 29.09
C ASP A 478 -25.70 -5.09 28.13
N ILE A 479 -25.39 -6.38 28.31
CA ILE A 479 -24.43 -7.12 27.48
C ILE A 479 -25.10 -8.35 26.86
N LEU A 480 -24.93 -8.53 25.57
CA LEU A 480 -25.33 -9.72 24.83
C LEU A 480 -24.10 -10.37 24.19
N ALA A 481 -23.94 -11.68 24.34
CA ALA A 481 -22.81 -12.40 23.77
C ALA A 481 -23.25 -13.52 22.82
N ALA A 482 -22.46 -13.73 21.75
CA ALA A 482 -22.58 -14.84 20.83
C ALA A 482 -21.57 -15.93 21.19
N CYS A 483 -22.05 -17.16 21.38
CA CYS A 483 -21.21 -18.31 21.66
C CYS A 483 -21.21 -19.31 20.48
N GLU A 484 -20.02 -19.62 19.99
CA GLU A 484 -19.75 -20.73 19.11
C GLU A 484 -20.16 -22.05 19.78
N GLU A 485 -20.60 -23.01 18.97
CA GLU A 485 -21.10 -24.32 19.42
C GLU A 485 -22.24 -24.27 20.48
N GLY A 486 -22.88 -23.10 20.66
CA GLY A 486 -23.73 -22.83 21.80
C GLY A 486 -25.02 -22.07 21.48
N HIS A 487 -25.06 -20.82 21.92
CA HIS A 487 -26.27 -20.02 22.09
C HIS A 487 -25.92 -18.52 22.13
N LEU A 488 -26.94 -17.66 22.15
CA LEU A 488 -26.78 -16.28 22.62
C LEU A 488 -27.01 -16.23 24.13
N VAL A 489 -26.30 -15.36 24.85
CA VAL A 489 -26.51 -15.16 26.29
C VAL A 489 -26.58 -13.68 26.63
N TYR A 490 -27.66 -13.29 27.29
CA TYR A 490 -27.92 -11.95 27.77
C TYR A 490 -27.48 -11.81 29.23
N PHE A 491 -26.88 -10.67 29.57
CA PHE A 491 -26.52 -10.25 30.93
C PHE A 491 -27.13 -8.88 31.23
N GLU A 492 -27.95 -8.83 32.28
CA GLU A 492 -28.62 -7.61 32.75
C GLU A 492 -27.69 -6.83 33.67
N ASN A 493 -27.50 -5.55 33.36
CA ASN A 493 -26.69 -4.64 34.15
C ASN A 493 -27.39 -4.30 35.47
N PRO A 494 -26.79 -4.58 36.65
CA PRO A 494 -27.40 -4.29 37.95
C PRO A 494 -27.24 -2.80 38.36
N GLY A 495 -26.99 -1.92 37.40
CA GLY A 495 -26.73 -0.49 37.54
C GLY A 495 -25.50 -0.18 38.36
N THR A 496 -25.64 0.70 39.37
CA THR A 496 -24.52 1.10 40.26
C THR A 496 -23.79 -0.04 40.98
N LEU A 497 -24.31 -1.27 40.95
CA LEU A 497 -23.68 -2.46 41.53
C LEU A 497 -22.85 -3.25 40.51
N ALA A 498 -22.77 -2.83 39.24
CA ALA A 498 -22.12 -3.52 38.12
C ALA A 498 -20.73 -4.06 38.44
N ARG A 499 -19.93 -3.29 39.20
CA ARG A 499 -18.56 -3.65 39.59
C ARG A 499 -18.44 -4.68 40.71
N SER A 500 -19.54 -5.00 41.40
CA SER A 500 -19.48 -5.63 42.73
C SER A 500 -20.38 -6.85 42.93
N VAL A 501 -21.38 -7.04 42.05
CA VAL A 501 -22.32 -8.17 42.14
C VAL A 501 -22.35 -8.95 40.82
N PRO A 502 -22.63 -10.26 40.85
CA PRO A 502 -22.90 -11.01 39.63
C PRO A 502 -24.12 -10.45 38.91
N TRP A 503 -24.03 -10.34 37.59
CA TRP A 503 -25.13 -9.90 36.74
C TRP A 503 -26.15 -11.04 36.57
N ALA A 504 -27.43 -10.69 36.51
CA ALA A 504 -28.44 -11.68 36.14
C ALA A 504 -28.28 -12.00 34.66
N SER A 505 -28.56 -13.25 34.27
CA SER A 505 -28.31 -13.68 32.89
C SER A 505 -29.37 -14.66 32.40
N LEU A 506 -29.63 -14.66 31.09
CA LEU A 506 -30.52 -15.60 30.43
C LEU A 506 -29.89 -16.15 29.15
N ILE A 507 -30.00 -17.47 28.96
CA ILE A 507 -29.77 -18.13 27.67
C ILE A 507 -31.13 -18.31 27.01
N PRO A 508 -31.47 -17.59 25.91
CA PRO A 508 -32.77 -17.70 25.28
C PRO A 508 -32.94 -19.08 24.63
N GLU A 509 -34.02 -19.79 24.99
CA GLU A 509 -34.29 -21.15 24.49
C GLU A 509 -34.37 -21.19 22.96
N VAL A 510 -34.84 -20.12 22.33
CA VAL A 510 -34.94 -19.99 20.86
C VAL A 510 -33.58 -20.04 20.14
N THR A 511 -32.47 -19.80 20.85
CA THR A 511 -31.10 -19.79 20.29
C THR A 511 -30.33 -21.09 20.57
N THR A 512 -30.83 -21.93 21.48
CA THR A 512 -30.09 -23.10 21.99
C THR A 512 -30.22 -24.30 21.07
N GLY A 513 -29.13 -25.05 20.88
CA GLY A 513 -29.14 -26.28 20.08
C GLY A 513 -29.28 -26.04 18.58
N ARG A 514 -28.90 -24.82 18.14
CA ARG A 514 -29.06 -24.35 16.77
C ARG A 514 -27.74 -24.11 16.05
N GLY A 515 -26.66 -24.71 16.55
CA GLY A 515 -25.33 -24.53 15.96
C GLY A 515 -24.57 -23.43 16.64
N SER A 516 -23.79 -22.68 15.87
CA SER A 516 -22.77 -21.78 16.40
C SER A 516 -23.05 -20.33 16.02
N TRP A 517 -23.15 -19.46 17.03
CA TRP A 517 -23.36 -18.03 16.84
C TRP A 517 -22.01 -17.33 16.78
N LEU A 518 -21.74 -16.62 15.69
CA LEU A 518 -20.44 -15.99 15.42
C LEU A 518 -20.42 -14.49 15.70
N ARG A 519 -21.55 -13.80 15.45
CA ARG A 519 -21.66 -12.35 15.60
C ARG A 519 -23.01 -11.93 16.10
N VAL A 520 -23.03 -10.83 16.84
CA VAL A 520 -24.24 -10.23 17.38
C VAL A 520 -24.17 -8.72 17.34
N PHE A 521 -25.28 -8.07 16.97
CA PHE A 521 -25.40 -6.61 16.92
C PHE A 521 -26.73 -6.18 17.55
N LEU A 522 -26.76 -4.94 18.05
CA LEU A 522 -27.95 -4.32 18.63
C LEU A 522 -28.33 -3.08 17.85
N ALA A 523 -29.59 -2.97 17.45
CA ALA A 523 -30.15 -1.77 16.82
C ALA A 523 -31.68 -1.79 16.88
N ASP A 524 -32.34 -0.63 16.85
CA ASP A 524 -33.79 -0.53 16.72
C ASP A 524 -34.20 -0.78 15.26
N MET A 525 -34.39 -2.05 14.92
CA MET A 525 -34.59 -2.49 13.53
C MET A 525 -36.01 -2.23 13.04
N ASN A 526 -36.98 -2.26 13.95
CA ASN A 526 -38.40 -2.08 13.62
C ASN A 526 -38.92 -0.65 13.92
N GLY A 527 -38.06 0.24 14.43
CA GLY A 527 -38.37 1.64 14.71
C GLY A 527 -39.31 1.86 15.89
N ASP A 528 -39.39 0.91 16.83
CA ASP A 528 -40.29 0.99 17.98
C ASP A 528 -39.67 1.67 19.23
N GLY A 529 -38.41 2.09 19.11
CA GLY A 529 -37.64 2.76 20.15
C GLY A 529 -36.97 1.80 21.13
N ARG A 530 -36.99 0.48 20.90
CA ARG A 530 -36.25 -0.51 21.68
C ARG A 530 -35.18 -1.16 20.81
N LEU A 531 -34.09 -1.60 21.44
CA LEU A 531 -33.04 -2.33 20.73
C LEU A 531 -33.51 -3.76 20.41
N ASP A 532 -33.37 -4.13 19.15
CA ASP A 532 -33.49 -5.49 18.64
C ASP A 532 -32.11 -6.10 18.41
N ILE A 533 -32.08 -7.39 18.08
CA ILE A 533 -30.85 -8.18 18.00
C ILE A 533 -30.73 -8.82 16.62
N THR A 534 -29.68 -8.51 15.87
CA THR A 534 -29.31 -9.29 14.69
C THR A 534 -28.13 -10.19 14.99
N ALA A 535 -28.17 -11.44 14.51
CA ALA A 535 -27.12 -12.40 14.79
C ALA A 535 -26.88 -13.38 13.63
N ALA A 536 -25.61 -13.76 13.47
CA ALA A 536 -25.17 -14.72 12.45
C ALA A 536 -24.90 -16.09 13.07
N ASN A 537 -25.57 -17.12 12.56
CA ASN A 537 -25.40 -18.50 12.98
C ASN A 537 -24.82 -19.34 11.84
N LYS A 538 -23.59 -19.86 12.00
CA LYS A 538 -22.90 -20.66 10.97
C LYS A 538 -23.50 -22.08 10.79
N GLY A 539 -24.45 -22.49 11.61
CA GLY A 539 -25.04 -23.82 11.64
C GLY A 539 -24.19 -24.83 12.42
N GLY A 540 -24.27 -26.10 12.03
CA GLY A 540 -23.58 -27.21 12.70
C GLY A 540 -22.05 -27.05 12.78
N THR A 541 -21.43 -27.66 13.80
CA THR A 541 -20.01 -27.49 14.14
C THR A 541 -19.03 -28.06 13.11
N ASN A 542 -19.43 -29.07 12.32
CA ASN A 542 -18.55 -29.77 11.38
C ASN A 542 -18.90 -29.49 9.91
N ILE A 543 -18.43 -28.36 9.39
CA ILE A 543 -18.68 -27.91 8.01
C ILE A 543 -18.01 -28.79 6.94
N ILE A 544 -17.06 -29.66 7.33
CA ILE A 544 -16.31 -30.55 6.43
C ILE A 544 -16.98 -31.93 6.30
N ALA A 545 -17.89 -32.32 7.21
CA ALA A 545 -18.62 -33.59 7.17
C ALA A 545 -20.11 -33.35 6.79
N PRO A 546 -20.53 -33.67 5.54
CA PRO A 546 -21.86 -33.34 5.02
C PRO A 546 -23.04 -33.97 5.78
N GLU A 547 -22.79 -35.06 6.53
CA GLU A 547 -23.82 -35.75 7.31
C GLU A 547 -24.33 -34.94 8.52
N ASP A 548 -23.51 -34.08 9.13
CA ASP A 548 -23.92 -33.17 10.22
C ASP A 548 -24.47 -31.84 9.70
N ALA A 549 -23.99 -31.38 8.53
CA ALA A 549 -24.40 -30.14 7.88
C ALA A 549 -25.90 -30.10 7.49
N ALA A 550 -26.56 -31.25 7.36
CA ALA A 550 -27.98 -31.32 7.02
C ALA A 550 -28.95 -31.14 8.21
N ALA A 551 -28.46 -31.16 9.46
CA ALA A 551 -29.31 -31.21 10.65
C ALA A 551 -29.60 -29.83 11.29
N ILE A 552 -28.74 -28.84 11.08
CA ILE A 552 -28.84 -27.52 11.70
C ILE A 552 -28.61 -26.44 10.64
N SER A 553 -29.66 -25.67 10.34
CA SER A 553 -29.62 -24.61 9.31
C SER A 553 -28.78 -23.43 9.77
N SER A 554 -27.91 -22.95 8.88
CA SER A 554 -27.23 -21.66 9.02
C SER A 554 -28.22 -20.53 8.74
N THR A 555 -28.24 -19.50 9.59
CA THR A 555 -29.20 -18.39 9.51
C THR A 555 -28.57 -17.04 9.87
N THR A 556 -29.01 -16.00 9.16
CA THR A 556 -28.97 -14.61 9.67
C THR A 556 -30.35 -14.34 10.27
N SER A 557 -30.40 -14.04 11.56
CA SER A 557 -31.63 -13.92 12.33
C SER A 557 -31.77 -12.53 12.96
N LEU A 558 -33.01 -12.07 13.07
CA LEU A 558 -33.44 -10.94 13.90
C LEU A 558 -34.21 -11.51 15.10
N PHE A 559 -33.94 -11.00 16.30
CA PHE A 559 -34.72 -11.26 17.50
C PHE A 559 -35.31 -9.96 18.01
N LEU A 560 -36.64 -9.93 18.09
CA LEU A 560 -37.42 -8.85 18.68
C LEU A 560 -37.69 -9.17 20.16
N LEU A 561 -37.71 -8.12 20.99
CA LEU A 561 -37.99 -8.22 22.42
C LEU A 561 -39.33 -7.56 22.75
N ASP A 562 -40.32 -8.39 23.09
CA ASP A 562 -41.68 -7.92 23.45
C ASP A 562 -41.82 -7.59 24.95
N ARG A 563 -40.85 -8.01 25.78
CA ARG A 563 -40.83 -7.97 27.25
C ARG A 563 -39.39 -7.80 27.77
N PRO A 564 -39.16 -7.66 29.10
CA PRO A 564 -37.80 -7.66 29.65
C PRO A 564 -37.00 -8.90 29.22
N PRO A 565 -35.71 -8.77 28.86
CA PRO A 565 -34.95 -9.86 28.22
C PRO A 565 -34.74 -11.10 29.10
N LEU A 566 -34.86 -10.99 30.43
CA LEU A 566 -34.82 -12.14 31.36
C LEU A 566 -36.06 -13.07 31.28
N ASP A 567 -37.13 -12.68 30.59
CA ASP A 567 -38.26 -13.55 30.28
C ASP A 567 -37.99 -14.33 28.98
N GLN A 568 -37.92 -15.67 29.05
CA GLN A 568 -37.77 -16.55 27.88
C GLN A 568 -38.81 -16.26 26.79
N ALA A 569 -40.02 -15.88 27.19
CA ALA A 569 -41.11 -15.58 26.25
C ALA A 569 -41.03 -14.17 25.64
N SER A 570 -40.00 -13.38 25.96
CA SER A 570 -39.72 -12.09 25.31
C SER A 570 -39.14 -12.27 23.92
N TRP A 571 -38.35 -13.32 23.71
CA TRP A 571 -37.53 -13.50 22.54
C TRP A 571 -38.32 -14.09 21.38
N ARG A 572 -38.48 -13.31 20.31
CA ARG A 572 -39.18 -13.74 19.09
C ARG A 572 -38.27 -13.58 17.88
N GLU A 573 -38.04 -14.68 17.17
CA GLU A 573 -37.14 -14.70 16.01
C GLU A 573 -37.89 -14.46 14.69
N GLN A 574 -37.25 -13.72 13.80
CA GLN A 574 -37.44 -13.75 12.36
C GLN A 574 -36.12 -14.18 11.67
N VAL A 575 -36.17 -15.23 10.86
CA VAL A 575 -35.03 -15.58 10.00
C VAL A 575 -35.05 -14.66 8.78
N LEU A 576 -34.01 -13.83 8.63
CA LEU A 576 -33.89 -12.88 7.53
C LEU A 576 -33.25 -13.53 6.29
N LEU A 577 -32.27 -14.42 6.50
CA LEU A 577 -31.59 -15.13 5.42
C LEU A 577 -31.17 -16.53 5.88
N SER A 578 -31.22 -17.50 4.96
CA SER A 578 -30.76 -18.89 5.17
C SER A 578 -29.98 -19.40 3.95
N GLU A 579 -29.02 -18.61 3.48
CA GLU A 579 -28.26 -18.82 2.24
C GLU A 579 -26.78 -19.09 2.53
N GLY A 580 -26.34 -20.35 2.48
CA GLY A 580 -24.94 -20.71 2.77
C GLY A 580 -24.57 -20.56 4.24
N ILE A 581 -23.28 -20.37 4.55
CA ILE A 581 -22.77 -20.27 5.92
C ILE A 581 -22.70 -18.81 6.37
N ALA A 582 -23.56 -18.41 7.30
CA ALA A 582 -23.62 -17.06 7.84
C ALA A 582 -22.41 -16.78 8.73
N ASN A 583 -21.90 -15.55 8.65
CA ASN A 583 -20.75 -15.08 9.41
C ASN A 583 -20.84 -13.60 9.83
N THR A 584 -21.82 -12.85 9.33
CA THR A 584 -22.13 -11.47 9.76
C THR A 584 -23.63 -11.18 9.62
N ALA A 585 -24.10 -10.15 10.33
CA ALA A 585 -25.48 -9.70 10.41
C ALA A 585 -25.55 -8.20 10.79
N GLN A 586 -24.67 -7.38 10.20
CA GLN A 586 -24.44 -6.00 10.63
C GLN A 586 -25.59 -5.06 10.21
N PRO A 587 -26.27 -4.36 11.15
CA PRO A 587 -27.25 -3.33 10.83
C PRO A 587 -26.63 -2.11 10.15
N VAL A 588 -27.29 -1.56 9.13
CA VAL A 588 -26.85 -0.34 8.41
C VAL A 588 -28.02 0.27 7.63
N ASP A 589 -28.21 1.58 7.65
CA ASP A 589 -29.10 2.29 6.71
C ASP A 589 -28.31 2.54 5.41
N VAL A 590 -28.33 1.56 4.49
CA VAL A 590 -27.42 1.60 3.33
C VAL A 590 -27.98 2.43 2.19
N ASP A 591 -29.30 2.53 2.03
CA ASP A 591 -29.93 3.31 0.97
C ASP A 591 -30.40 4.72 1.40
N GLY A 592 -30.30 5.04 2.69
CA GLY A 592 -30.54 6.35 3.26
C GLY A 592 -32.02 6.71 3.40
N ASP A 593 -32.91 5.72 3.44
CA ASP A 593 -34.35 5.93 3.61
C ASP A 593 -34.79 6.07 5.07
N GLY A 594 -33.90 5.74 6.01
CA GLY A 594 -34.05 5.92 7.44
C GLY A 594 -34.51 4.68 8.20
N ASP A 595 -34.78 3.56 7.53
CA ASP A 595 -34.82 2.25 8.17
C ASP A 595 -33.49 1.50 8.06
N LEU A 596 -33.23 0.63 9.03
CA LEU A 596 -32.00 -0.14 9.07
C LEU A 596 -32.15 -1.42 8.26
N ASP A 597 -31.20 -1.64 7.36
CA ASP A 597 -30.96 -2.86 6.62
C ASP A 597 -29.97 -3.77 7.35
N VAL A 598 -29.70 -4.94 6.77
CA VAL A 598 -28.69 -5.87 7.30
C VAL A 598 -27.70 -6.32 6.23
N LEU A 599 -26.41 -6.09 6.46
CA LEU A 599 -25.34 -6.76 5.74
C LEU A 599 -25.19 -8.20 6.25
N ALA A 600 -25.42 -9.16 5.36
CA ALA A 600 -25.29 -10.59 5.60
C ALA A 600 -24.28 -11.20 4.61
N ALA A 601 -23.80 -12.41 4.90
CA ALA A 601 -22.86 -13.09 4.02
C ALA A 601 -22.97 -14.61 4.04
N ALA A 602 -22.45 -15.23 2.97
CA ALA A 602 -22.31 -16.67 2.81
C ALA A 602 -20.82 -17.02 2.68
N ARG A 603 -20.15 -17.25 3.82
CA ARG A 603 -18.70 -17.47 3.93
C ARG A 603 -18.16 -18.56 3.00
N ASN A 604 -18.87 -19.68 2.88
CA ASN A 604 -18.46 -20.81 2.03
C ASN A 604 -18.48 -20.51 0.53
N ARG A 605 -19.26 -19.52 0.09
CA ARG A 605 -19.35 -19.09 -1.31
C ARG A 605 -18.58 -17.80 -1.60
N GLN A 606 -18.14 -17.10 -0.56
CA GLN A 606 -17.53 -15.77 -0.66
C GLN A 606 -18.51 -14.78 -1.31
N GLU A 607 -19.72 -14.71 -0.74
CA GLU A 607 -20.79 -13.82 -1.19
C GLU A 607 -21.31 -12.96 -0.04
N MET A 608 -21.81 -11.78 -0.39
CA MET A 608 -22.42 -10.82 0.54
C MET A 608 -23.81 -10.43 0.02
N PHE A 609 -24.70 -10.09 0.95
CA PHE A 609 -26.07 -9.70 0.70
C PHE A 609 -26.41 -8.45 1.51
N ILE A 610 -27.17 -7.54 0.92
CA ILE A 610 -27.93 -6.54 1.65
C ILE A 610 -29.35 -7.06 1.80
N LEU A 611 -29.83 -7.16 3.04
CA LEU A 611 -31.20 -7.48 3.38
C LEU A 611 -31.91 -6.14 3.63
N GLU A 612 -32.48 -5.60 2.56
CA GLU A 612 -33.15 -4.30 2.53
C GLU A 612 -34.48 -4.42 3.29
N ASN A 613 -34.70 -3.57 4.28
CA ASN A 613 -35.97 -3.42 4.96
C ASN A 613 -36.86 -2.50 4.13
N HIS A 614 -38.09 -2.91 3.82
CA HIS A 614 -39.05 -2.06 3.09
C HIS A 614 -40.09 -1.43 4.01
N SER A 615 -40.36 -2.10 5.12
CA SER A 615 -41.33 -1.68 6.12
C SER A 615 -41.35 -2.63 7.31
N THR A 616 -41.80 -2.11 8.43
CA THR A 616 -42.21 -2.93 9.59
C THR A 616 -43.67 -3.37 9.44
N LEU A 617 -43.90 -4.68 9.54
CA LEU A 617 -45.21 -5.31 9.51
C LEU A 617 -45.99 -5.05 10.81
N PRO A 618 -47.33 -5.22 10.85
CA PRO A 618 -48.13 -4.94 12.05
C PRO A 618 -47.76 -5.75 13.30
N ASP A 619 -47.06 -6.85 13.13
CA ASP A 619 -46.55 -7.68 14.23
C ASP A 619 -45.10 -7.35 14.59
N GLY A 620 -44.50 -6.28 14.06
CA GLY A 620 -43.13 -5.82 14.35
C GLY A 620 -42.05 -6.51 13.52
N MET A 621 -42.38 -7.52 12.72
CA MET A 621 -41.43 -8.19 11.82
C MET A 621 -41.10 -7.29 10.62
N LEU A 622 -39.96 -7.52 9.98
CA LEU A 622 -39.52 -6.75 8.82
C LEU A 622 -40.00 -7.37 7.50
N ASP A 623 -40.38 -6.54 6.54
CA ASP A 623 -40.57 -6.94 5.14
C ASP A 623 -39.22 -6.81 4.41
N ILE A 624 -38.60 -7.94 4.05
CA ILE A 624 -37.21 -7.98 3.58
C ILE A 624 -37.12 -8.26 2.08
N ALA A 625 -36.35 -7.43 1.37
CA ALA A 625 -35.84 -7.72 0.04
C ALA A 625 -34.34 -8.09 0.08
N VAL A 626 -33.96 -9.15 -0.63
CA VAL A 626 -32.57 -9.65 -0.61
C VAL A 626 -31.84 -9.23 -1.88
N HIS A 627 -30.77 -8.45 -1.73
CA HIS A 627 -29.87 -8.03 -2.81
C HIS A 627 -28.50 -8.65 -2.65
N ARG A 628 -28.02 -9.36 -3.68
CA ARG A 628 -26.63 -9.86 -3.70
C ARG A 628 -25.67 -8.73 -4.09
N VAL A 629 -24.60 -8.55 -3.32
CA VAL A 629 -23.52 -7.60 -3.65
C VAL A 629 -22.66 -8.20 -4.76
N ASN A 630 -22.80 -7.68 -5.97
CA ASN A 630 -22.04 -8.14 -7.14
C ASN A 630 -20.87 -7.19 -7.42
N ILE A 631 -19.65 -7.64 -7.16
CA ILE A 631 -18.43 -6.83 -7.37
C ILE A 631 -18.10 -6.78 -8.87
N MET A 632 -17.90 -5.58 -9.41
CA MET A 632 -17.37 -5.37 -10.76
C MET A 632 -15.97 -4.76 -10.74
N PRO A 633 -15.14 -4.99 -11.77
CA PRO A 633 -13.79 -4.43 -11.82
C PRO A 633 -13.82 -2.90 -11.88
N GLY A 634 -13.00 -2.26 -11.06
CA GLY A 634 -12.75 -0.82 -11.12
C GLY A 634 -11.55 -0.45 -11.99
N VAL A 635 -11.13 0.81 -11.89
CA VAL A 635 -9.98 1.32 -12.65
C VAL A 635 -8.69 0.61 -12.20
N GLY A 636 -7.88 0.18 -13.16
CA GLY A 636 -6.57 -0.44 -12.88
C GLY A 636 -6.58 -1.95 -12.63
N THR A 637 -7.74 -2.61 -12.64
CA THR A 637 -7.81 -4.08 -12.53
C THR A 637 -7.34 -4.76 -13.84
N PRO A 638 -6.58 -5.88 -13.77
CA PRO A 638 -6.16 -6.64 -14.95
C PRO A 638 -7.32 -7.24 -15.76
N ILE A 639 -7.05 -7.58 -17.04
CA ILE A 639 -8.02 -8.30 -17.89
C ILE A 639 -8.28 -9.71 -17.31
N GLY A 640 -9.55 -10.08 -17.21
CA GLY A 640 -9.98 -11.38 -16.66
C GLY A 640 -9.99 -11.44 -15.14
N TRP A 641 -9.80 -10.31 -14.46
CA TRP A 641 -9.87 -10.21 -13.01
C TRP A 641 -11.28 -10.51 -12.49
N GLU A 642 -11.34 -11.21 -11.35
CA GLU A 642 -12.54 -11.44 -10.55
C GLU A 642 -12.22 -11.18 -9.07
N ALA A 643 -13.20 -10.69 -8.31
CA ALA A 643 -13.12 -10.61 -6.86
C ALA A 643 -14.35 -11.21 -6.17
N ARG A 644 -14.11 -11.69 -4.94
CA ARG A 644 -15.13 -12.20 -4.03
C ARG A 644 -14.83 -11.72 -2.62
N ALA A 645 -15.86 -11.62 -1.79
CA ALA A 645 -15.74 -11.16 -0.41
C ALA A 645 -16.85 -11.79 0.44
N ASN A 646 -16.64 -11.89 1.75
CA ASN A 646 -17.61 -12.48 2.69
C ASN A 646 -17.92 -11.59 3.91
N ALA A 647 -17.44 -10.33 3.90
CA ALA A 647 -17.69 -9.34 4.95
C ALA A 647 -17.61 -9.86 6.39
N PHE A 648 -16.70 -10.80 6.69
CA PHE A 648 -16.50 -11.18 8.08
C PHE A 648 -16.05 -9.99 8.90
N GLN A 649 -15.21 -9.12 8.34
CA GLN A 649 -14.99 -7.79 8.85
C GLN A 649 -15.33 -6.77 7.78
N SER A 650 -16.00 -5.70 8.18
CA SER A 650 -16.46 -4.64 7.30
C SER A 650 -16.68 -3.34 8.09
N ASP A 651 -16.57 -2.23 7.39
CA ASP A 651 -16.95 -0.92 7.90
C ASP A 651 -17.52 -0.07 6.76
N TRP A 652 -18.24 1.00 7.10
CA TRP A 652 -19.02 1.80 6.16
C TRP A 652 -18.66 3.28 6.23
N ALA A 653 -18.45 3.91 5.07
CA ALA A 653 -18.29 5.36 4.96
C ALA A 653 -18.54 5.84 3.53
N ASP A 654 -18.91 7.10 3.36
CA ASP A 654 -18.98 7.75 2.04
C ASP A 654 -17.56 8.19 1.61
N PHE A 655 -16.90 7.39 0.78
CA PHE A 655 -15.49 7.61 0.41
C PHE A 655 -15.30 8.58 -0.73
N ASP A 656 -16.29 8.68 -1.61
CA ASP A 656 -16.22 9.55 -2.78
C ASP A 656 -17.11 10.79 -2.70
N GLY A 657 -17.77 10.99 -1.55
CA GLY A 657 -18.54 12.18 -1.24
C GLY A 657 -19.84 12.27 -2.04
N ASP A 658 -20.37 11.14 -2.51
CA ASP A 658 -21.61 11.09 -3.29
C ASP A 658 -22.88 10.96 -2.45
N GLY A 659 -22.72 10.90 -1.12
CA GLY A 659 -23.79 10.87 -0.13
C GLY A 659 -24.32 9.47 0.16
N ARG A 660 -23.69 8.42 -0.38
CA ARG A 660 -24.05 7.02 -0.15
C ARG A 660 -22.93 6.30 0.60
N LEU A 661 -23.27 5.26 1.36
CA LEU A 661 -22.29 4.52 2.15
C LEU A 661 -21.58 3.46 1.29
N ASP A 662 -20.26 3.59 1.18
CA ASP A 662 -19.43 2.57 0.57
C ASP A 662 -18.97 1.52 1.59
N LEU A 663 -18.73 0.31 1.10
CA LEU A 663 -18.37 -0.84 1.95
C LEU A 663 -16.86 -1.11 1.90
N ILE A 664 -16.18 -1.01 3.03
CA ILE A 664 -14.80 -1.53 3.16
C ILE A 664 -14.85 -3.00 3.53
N VAL A 665 -14.07 -3.80 2.81
CA VAL A 665 -14.06 -5.24 3.04
C VAL A 665 -12.75 -5.88 2.60
N ASN A 666 -12.44 -7.02 3.24
CA ASN A 666 -11.52 -8.01 2.72
C ASN A 666 -11.98 -8.55 1.36
N VAL A 667 -11.06 -8.66 0.41
CA VAL A 667 -11.32 -9.17 -0.94
C VAL A 667 -10.34 -10.29 -1.29
N LEU A 668 -10.89 -11.36 -1.88
CA LEU A 668 -10.13 -12.39 -2.58
C LEU A 668 -10.18 -12.08 -4.07
N GLU A 669 -9.04 -11.75 -4.64
CA GLU A 669 -8.89 -11.39 -6.04
C GLU A 669 -8.19 -12.50 -6.81
N THR A 670 -8.67 -12.77 -8.02
CA THR A 670 -8.09 -13.78 -8.90
C THR A 670 -7.88 -13.20 -10.29
N VAL A 671 -6.76 -13.56 -10.91
CA VAL A 671 -6.41 -13.20 -12.28
C VAL A 671 -5.94 -14.47 -13.00
N PRO A 672 -6.37 -14.74 -14.23
CA PRO A 672 -5.97 -15.93 -14.97
C PRO A 672 -4.45 -16.10 -15.01
N GLY A 673 -3.97 -17.26 -14.54
CA GLY A 673 -2.53 -17.59 -14.52
C GLY A 673 -1.73 -16.97 -13.37
N SER A 674 -2.37 -16.30 -12.40
CA SER A 674 -1.73 -15.79 -11.17
C SER A 674 -2.31 -16.46 -9.92
N PRO A 675 -1.53 -16.58 -8.82
CA PRO A 675 -2.09 -16.94 -7.52
C PRO A 675 -3.18 -15.96 -7.08
N ALA A 676 -4.13 -16.43 -6.27
CA ALA A 676 -5.13 -15.56 -5.68
C ALA A 676 -4.45 -14.57 -4.71
N ASN A 677 -4.90 -13.32 -4.75
CA ASN A 677 -4.42 -12.25 -3.88
C ASN A 677 -5.48 -11.93 -2.83
N ILE A 678 -5.06 -11.61 -1.61
CA ILE A 678 -5.95 -11.21 -0.53
C ILE A 678 -5.56 -9.82 -0.09
N GLY A 679 -6.55 -8.93 -0.05
CA GLY A 679 -6.33 -7.53 0.29
C GLY A 679 -7.58 -6.88 0.85
N LEU A 680 -7.52 -5.56 0.91
CA LEU A 680 -8.60 -4.66 1.27
C LEU A 680 -9.03 -3.87 0.04
N ALA A 681 -10.33 -3.61 -0.01
CA ALA A 681 -10.94 -2.72 -0.98
C ALA A 681 -12.08 -1.96 -0.32
N TRP A 682 -12.39 -0.79 -0.86
CA TRP A 682 -13.70 -0.19 -0.67
C TRP A 682 -14.54 -0.43 -1.93
N LEU A 683 -15.79 -0.80 -1.75
CA LEU A 683 -16.73 -1.12 -2.81
C LEU A 683 -17.70 0.04 -2.92
N LYS A 684 -17.63 0.76 -4.05
CA LYS A 684 -18.51 1.90 -4.30
C LYS A 684 -19.96 1.43 -4.40
N GLN A 685 -20.84 2.02 -3.61
CA GLN A 685 -22.27 1.72 -3.66
C GLN A 685 -22.90 2.24 -4.98
N PRO A 686 -23.67 1.39 -5.69
CA PRO A 686 -24.42 1.82 -6.86
C PRO A 686 -25.65 2.68 -6.50
N GLU A 687 -26.29 3.29 -7.51
CA GLU A 687 -27.55 4.04 -7.31
C GLU A 687 -28.71 3.17 -6.80
N THR A 688 -28.68 1.87 -7.09
CA THR A 688 -29.68 0.91 -6.61
C THR A 688 -28.98 -0.36 -6.16
N LEU A 689 -29.36 -0.95 -5.03
CA LEU A 689 -28.68 -2.08 -4.40
C LEU A 689 -28.53 -3.33 -5.29
N SER A 690 -29.41 -3.51 -6.28
CA SER A 690 -29.36 -4.63 -7.24
C SER A 690 -28.27 -4.52 -8.32
N GLN A 691 -27.66 -3.33 -8.48
CA GLN A 691 -26.59 -3.10 -9.45
C GLN A 691 -25.24 -3.59 -8.94
N HIS A 692 -24.22 -3.51 -9.79
CA HIS A 692 -22.87 -3.94 -9.44
C HIS A 692 -22.16 -2.85 -8.62
N TRP A 693 -21.42 -3.29 -7.60
CA TRP A 693 -20.60 -2.44 -6.75
C TRP A 693 -19.21 -2.33 -7.34
N VAL A 694 -18.68 -1.11 -7.47
CA VAL A 694 -17.41 -0.88 -8.17
C VAL A 694 -16.25 -1.09 -7.20
N PHE A 695 -15.33 -1.97 -7.57
CA PHE A 695 -14.14 -2.24 -6.77
C PHE A 695 -13.12 -1.09 -6.79
N ASN A 696 -12.66 -0.67 -5.63
CA ASN A 696 -11.51 0.23 -5.50
C ASN A 696 -10.47 -0.35 -4.54
N ARG A 697 -9.24 -0.54 -5.02
CA ARG A 697 -8.17 -1.20 -4.27
C ARG A 697 -7.63 -0.28 -3.18
N ILE A 698 -7.51 -0.83 -1.96
CA ILE A 698 -6.75 -0.21 -0.86
C ILE A 698 -5.34 -0.80 -0.83
N GLY A 699 -5.19 -2.10 -0.58
CA GLY A 699 -3.87 -2.72 -0.47
C GLY A 699 -3.92 -4.11 0.13
N GLY A 700 -2.78 -4.66 0.55
CA GLY A 700 -2.71 -5.98 1.18
C GLY A 700 -1.43 -6.19 1.98
N VAL A 701 -1.38 -7.30 2.71
CA VAL A 701 -0.29 -7.66 3.64
C VAL A 701 0.26 -9.07 3.41
N MET A 702 0.05 -9.64 2.21
CA MET A 702 0.49 -10.99 1.87
C MET A 702 1.95 -11.26 2.29
N PRO A 703 2.26 -12.45 2.86
CA PRO A 703 1.38 -13.60 3.05
C PRO A 703 0.46 -13.52 4.28
N ASP A 704 0.52 -12.44 5.06
CA ASP A 704 -0.29 -12.33 6.26
C ASP A 704 -1.79 -12.23 5.93
N TRP A 705 -2.62 -12.76 6.82
CA TRP A 705 -4.06 -12.80 6.63
C TRP A 705 -4.73 -11.69 7.43
N ILE A 706 -5.51 -10.84 6.76
CA ILE A 706 -6.29 -9.79 7.43
C ILE A 706 -7.52 -10.40 8.10
N ALA A 707 -7.58 -10.35 9.42
CA ALA A 707 -8.66 -10.86 10.27
C ALA A 707 -9.45 -9.78 11.00
N GLY A 708 -8.92 -8.57 11.13
CA GLY A 708 -9.57 -7.39 11.71
C GLY A 708 -9.40 -6.17 10.82
N LEU A 709 -10.40 -5.27 10.82
CA LEU A 709 -10.27 -3.92 10.26
C LEU A 709 -11.15 -2.92 10.99
N LYS A 710 -10.78 -1.63 10.96
CA LYS A 710 -11.62 -0.52 11.44
C LYS A 710 -11.28 0.79 10.74
N LEU A 711 -12.30 1.61 10.51
CA LEU A 711 -12.14 2.98 10.00
C LEU A 711 -11.80 3.98 11.10
N ALA A 712 -10.85 4.88 10.81
CA ALA A 712 -10.38 5.91 11.72
C ALA A 712 -9.55 6.98 10.99
N ASP A 713 -9.58 8.23 11.44
CA ASP A 713 -8.66 9.28 10.96
C ASP A 713 -7.34 9.19 11.76
N ILE A 714 -6.39 8.37 11.29
CA ILE A 714 -5.20 7.98 12.07
C ILE A 714 -4.16 9.10 12.05
N ASP A 715 -3.99 9.74 10.90
CA ASP A 715 -3.00 10.80 10.71
C ASP A 715 -3.54 12.22 11.01
N GLY A 716 -4.85 12.36 11.20
CA GLY A 716 -5.52 13.61 11.54
C GLY A 716 -5.71 14.56 10.35
N ASP A 717 -5.75 14.04 9.12
CA ASP A 717 -5.98 14.83 7.90
C ASP A 717 -7.47 15.02 7.55
N GLY A 718 -8.36 14.35 8.28
CA GLY A 718 -9.81 14.40 8.09
C GLY A 718 -10.36 13.37 7.11
N HIS A 719 -9.52 12.48 6.58
CA HIS A 719 -9.91 11.32 5.78
C HIS A 719 -9.85 10.05 6.62
N LEU A 720 -10.85 9.18 6.46
CA LEU A 720 -10.85 7.90 7.17
C LEU A 720 -9.84 6.94 6.53
N ASP A 721 -8.88 6.53 7.34
CA ASP A 721 -7.89 5.48 7.11
C ASP A 721 -8.41 4.12 7.58
N VAL A 722 -7.69 3.04 7.26
CA VAL A 722 -8.03 1.69 7.71
C VAL A 722 -6.91 1.10 8.55
N ILE A 723 -7.17 0.83 9.83
CA ILE A 723 -6.31 -0.09 10.61
C ILE A 723 -6.71 -1.53 10.31
N ALA A 724 -5.72 -2.43 10.25
CA ALA A 724 -5.90 -3.83 9.94
C ALA A 724 -5.07 -4.72 10.87
N GLY A 725 -5.69 -5.82 11.30
CA GLY A 725 -5.10 -6.83 12.17
C GLY A 725 -5.03 -8.19 11.51
N GLY A 726 -3.96 -8.93 11.80
CA GLY A 726 -3.59 -10.17 11.13
C GLY A 726 -3.85 -11.44 11.95
N TYR A 727 -3.84 -12.61 11.29
CA TYR A 727 -3.99 -13.94 11.92
C TYR A 727 -2.76 -14.82 11.65
N SER A 728 -2.00 -15.16 12.69
CA SER A 728 -0.83 -16.04 12.61
C SER A 728 -1.16 -17.54 12.47
N GLY A 729 -0.25 -18.31 11.87
CA GLY A 729 -0.34 -19.78 11.90
C GLY A 729 -1.29 -20.37 10.86
N LEU A 730 -1.68 -19.59 9.84
CA LEU A 730 -2.41 -20.11 8.68
C LEU A 730 -1.45 -20.61 7.60
N ASN A 731 -1.91 -21.57 6.81
CA ASN A 731 -1.32 -21.95 5.54
C ASN A 731 -2.22 -21.45 4.41
N ILE A 732 -1.98 -20.22 3.96
CA ILE A 732 -2.84 -19.54 2.98
C ILE A 732 -2.81 -20.19 1.59
N LEU A 733 -1.72 -20.89 1.24
CA LEU A 733 -1.61 -21.58 -0.05
C LEU A 733 -2.32 -22.94 -0.03
N ALA A 734 -2.36 -23.62 1.12
CA ALA A 734 -3.11 -24.86 1.31
C ALA A 734 -4.58 -24.61 1.70
N GLY A 735 -4.91 -23.40 2.17
CA GLY A 735 -6.23 -23.07 2.71
C GLY A 735 -6.53 -23.79 4.03
N THR A 736 -5.51 -24.04 4.85
CA THR A 736 -5.63 -24.79 6.11
C THR A 736 -4.87 -24.12 7.25
N PHE A 737 -5.03 -24.62 8.47
CA PHE A 737 -4.09 -24.32 9.55
C PHE A 737 -2.68 -24.84 9.20
N SER A 738 -1.65 -24.08 9.56
CA SER A 738 -0.24 -24.47 9.32
C SER A 738 0.24 -25.53 10.32
N GLY A 739 -0.41 -25.67 11.47
CA GLY A 739 0.09 -26.49 12.58
C GLY A 739 0.90 -25.68 13.60
N ALA A 740 1.18 -24.40 13.36
CA ALA A 740 1.96 -23.56 14.25
C ALA A 740 1.41 -23.58 15.70
N PRO A 741 2.27 -23.69 16.73
CA PRO A 741 1.83 -23.68 18.11
C PRO A 741 1.28 -22.31 18.54
N ARG A 742 0.20 -22.31 19.35
CA ARG A 742 -0.32 -21.11 20.04
C ARG A 742 0.48 -20.76 21.31
N LEU A 743 1.08 -21.76 21.95
CA LEU A 743 1.67 -21.63 23.29
C LEU A 743 3.13 -21.14 23.30
N LEU A 744 3.84 -21.29 22.20
CA LEU A 744 5.22 -20.83 22.02
C LEU A 744 5.43 -20.41 20.58
N ASP A 745 6.40 -19.55 20.32
CA ASP A 745 6.78 -19.23 18.95
C ASP A 745 7.33 -20.48 18.26
N ASP A 746 6.96 -20.69 16.99
CA ASP A 746 7.59 -21.72 16.15
C ASP A 746 9.09 -21.36 16.01
N PRO A 747 10.03 -22.19 16.53
CA PRO A 747 11.46 -21.90 16.43
C PRO A 747 11.97 -21.88 14.99
N ASP A 748 11.22 -22.46 14.05
CA ASP A 748 11.52 -22.49 12.63
C ASP A 748 10.73 -21.42 11.84
N ALA A 749 10.07 -20.47 12.52
CA ALA A 749 9.35 -19.37 11.87
C ALA A 749 10.30 -18.54 10.99
N ILE A 750 9.86 -18.26 9.77
CA ILE A 750 10.60 -17.43 8.80
C ILE A 750 9.73 -16.26 8.33
N PRO A 751 10.34 -15.18 7.79
CA PRO A 751 9.58 -14.02 7.34
C PRO A 751 8.48 -14.33 6.30
N SER A 752 8.65 -15.40 5.53
CA SER A 752 7.70 -15.83 4.51
C SER A 752 6.49 -16.61 5.06
N ASP A 753 6.43 -16.93 6.35
CA ASP A 753 5.25 -17.57 6.94
C ASP A 753 4.10 -16.56 7.14
N THR A 754 2.87 -17.06 7.32
CA THR A 754 1.71 -16.23 7.69
C THR A 754 1.73 -15.94 9.20
N LEU A 755 1.93 -14.68 9.56
CA LEU A 755 2.16 -14.22 10.93
C LEU A 755 1.11 -13.20 11.38
N GLY A 756 1.14 -12.83 12.66
CA GLY A 756 0.22 -11.86 13.25
C GLY A 756 0.73 -10.45 12.98
N ARG A 757 0.12 -9.73 12.03
CA ARG A 757 0.55 -8.39 11.61
C ARG A 757 -0.45 -7.32 11.99
N ILE A 758 0.04 -6.17 12.41
CA ILE A 758 -0.75 -4.94 12.56
C ILE A 758 -0.20 -3.93 11.56
N ALA A 759 -1.08 -3.37 10.75
CA ALA A 759 -0.76 -2.34 9.77
C ALA A 759 -1.94 -1.38 9.60
N TRP A 760 -1.70 -0.19 9.07
CA TRP A 760 -2.77 0.70 8.64
C TRP A 760 -2.53 1.21 7.23
N PHE A 761 -3.59 1.65 6.58
CA PHE A 761 -3.61 2.12 5.21
C PHE A 761 -4.11 3.55 5.21
N GLN A 762 -3.23 4.48 4.83
CA GLN A 762 -3.49 5.89 4.73
C GLN A 762 -4.29 6.20 3.47
N ASN A 763 -5.41 6.87 3.65
CA ASN A 763 -6.27 7.33 2.59
C ASN A 763 -5.63 8.54 1.89
N PRO A 764 -5.42 8.49 0.56
CA PRO A 764 -4.78 9.59 -0.16
C PRO A 764 -5.70 10.82 -0.38
N GLY A 765 -6.94 10.75 0.09
CA GLY A 765 -7.98 11.75 -0.17
C GLY A 765 -8.68 11.59 -1.52
N GLN A 766 -9.93 12.06 -1.59
CA GLN A 766 -10.82 12.10 -2.77
C GLN A 766 -10.78 10.87 -3.72
N GLY A 767 -11.03 9.68 -3.18
CA GLY A 767 -11.53 8.48 -3.91
C GLY A 767 -10.65 7.86 -5.01
N ASN A 768 -9.58 8.53 -5.49
CA ASN A 768 -8.86 8.13 -6.71
C ASN A 768 -7.31 8.10 -6.56
N GLY A 769 -6.78 8.20 -5.34
CA GLY A 769 -5.34 8.09 -5.07
C GLY A 769 -4.88 6.66 -4.76
N VAL A 770 -3.55 6.48 -4.60
CA VAL A 770 -2.96 5.23 -4.11
C VAL A 770 -2.87 5.29 -2.58
N TRP A 771 -3.43 4.30 -1.91
CA TRP A 771 -3.33 4.17 -0.46
C TRP A 771 -1.90 3.82 -0.03
N THR A 772 -1.44 4.45 1.05
CA THR A 772 -0.09 4.18 1.58
C THR A 772 -0.19 3.23 2.76
N ARG A 773 0.51 2.09 2.71
CA ARG A 773 0.54 1.13 3.83
C ARG A 773 1.65 1.48 4.81
N HIS A 774 1.30 1.54 6.09
CA HIS A 774 2.20 1.71 7.22
C HIS A 774 2.12 0.49 8.12
N ASP A 775 3.24 -0.22 8.27
CA ASP A 775 3.32 -1.43 9.08
C ASP A 775 3.69 -1.07 10.53
N ILE A 776 3.05 -1.68 11.53
CA ILE A 776 3.27 -1.36 12.95
C ILE A 776 4.05 -2.46 13.66
N SER A 777 3.53 -3.69 13.63
CA SER A 777 4.10 -4.85 14.33
C SER A 777 3.83 -6.11 13.52
N ARG A 778 4.73 -7.10 13.61
CA ARG A 778 4.53 -8.41 12.97
C ARG A 778 5.17 -9.49 13.81
N ARG A 779 4.35 -10.26 14.50
CA ARG A 779 4.77 -11.25 15.49
C ARG A 779 4.51 -12.68 15.02
N VAL A 780 5.37 -13.62 15.45
CA VAL A 780 5.20 -15.05 15.14
C VAL A 780 3.82 -15.55 15.56
N ARG A 781 3.30 -15.06 16.69
CA ARG A 781 1.95 -15.33 17.20
C ARG A 781 1.15 -14.05 17.35
N GLY A 782 -0.12 -14.13 16.99
CA GLY A 782 -1.08 -13.05 17.15
C GLY A 782 -2.29 -13.23 16.24
N MET A 783 -3.46 -13.00 16.80
CA MET A 783 -4.69 -12.72 16.07
C MET A 783 -5.26 -11.40 16.59
N TYR A 784 -5.52 -10.46 15.67
CA TYR A 784 -6.04 -9.13 15.98
C TYR A 784 -7.28 -8.87 15.12
N ASP A 785 -8.47 -9.03 15.68
CA ASP A 785 -9.74 -9.04 14.95
C ASP A 785 -10.71 -7.92 15.35
N GLY A 786 -10.70 -7.51 16.62
CA GLY A 786 -11.41 -6.34 17.13
C GLY A 786 -10.53 -5.09 17.21
N TRP A 787 -11.08 -3.94 16.83
CA TRP A 787 -10.42 -2.63 16.92
C TRP A 787 -11.42 -1.56 17.35
N VAL A 788 -11.05 -0.77 18.37
CA VAL A 788 -11.77 0.43 18.77
C VAL A 788 -10.80 1.60 18.76
N GLY A 789 -11.14 2.67 18.04
CA GLY A 789 -10.36 3.91 18.00
C GLY A 789 -10.86 4.90 19.05
N LEU A 790 -10.00 5.35 19.96
CA LEU A 790 -10.33 6.33 21.00
C LEU A 790 -9.04 7.01 21.50
N ASP A 791 -9.06 8.32 21.71
CA ASP A 791 -8.00 9.05 22.41
C ASP A 791 -8.08 8.73 23.91
N MET A 792 -7.25 7.80 24.38
CA MET A 792 -7.34 7.23 25.73
C MET A 792 -6.67 8.11 26.78
N ASP A 793 -5.60 8.81 26.44
CA ASP A 793 -4.85 9.67 27.38
C ASP A 793 -5.12 11.17 27.23
N SER A 794 -6.05 11.52 26.32
CA SER A 794 -6.50 12.89 26.05
C SER A 794 -5.38 13.80 25.55
N ASP A 795 -4.39 13.26 24.83
CA ASP A 795 -3.30 14.04 24.24
C ASP A 795 -3.66 14.63 22.85
N GLY A 796 -4.80 14.22 22.29
CA GLY A 796 -5.39 14.71 21.05
C GLY A 796 -4.96 13.93 19.80
N ASP A 797 -4.25 12.82 19.94
CA ASP A 797 -4.12 11.82 18.87
C ASP A 797 -4.99 10.58 19.12
N LEU A 798 -5.19 9.80 18.05
CA LEU A 798 -6.12 8.67 18.07
C LEU A 798 -5.36 7.39 18.38
N ASP A 799 -5.80 6.70 19.42
CA ASP A 799 -5.25 5.40 19.78
C ASP A 799 -6.15 4.23 19.37
N PHE A 800 -5.67 3.01 19.60
CA PHE A 800 -6.41 1.80 19.31
C PHE A 800 -6.42 0.79 20.45
N ILE A 801 -7.60 0.26 20.76
CA ILE A 801 -7.80 -0.85 21.69
C ILE A 801 -8.12 -2.10 20.86
N SER A 802 -7.47 -3.21 21.20
CA SER A 802 -7.64 -4.48 20.50
C SER A 802 -7.49 -5.68 21.43
N THR A 803 -8.02 -6.82 20.99
CA THR A 803 -7.76 -8.13 21.56
C THR A 803 -6.57 -8.78 20.85
N ARG A 804 -5.78 -9.52 21.62
CA ARG A 804 -4.81 -10.47 21.08
C ARG A 804 -5.31 -11.87 21.38
N GLY A 805 -5.57 -12.64 20.32
CA GLY A 805 -5.77 -14.07 20.36
C GLY A 805 -4.57 -14.87 19.83
N ASN A 806 -4.73 -16.19 19.79
CA ASN A 806 -3.82 -17.13 19.11
C ASN A 806 -2.36 -17.08 19.61
N SER A 807 -2.13 -16.63 20.85
CA SER A 807 -0.81 -16.43 21.47
C SER A 807 -0.72 -17.03 22.89
N GLY A 808 -1.72 -17.80 23.32
CA GLY A 808 -1.66 -18.55 24.59
C GLY A 808 -1.68 -17.61 25.79
N SER A 809 -0.70 -17.71 26.69
CA SER A 809 -0.64 -16.83 27.89
C SER A 809 -0.30 -15.37 27.58
N LEU A 810 -0.02 -15.03 26.31
CA LEU A 810 0.21 -13.65 25.86
C LEU A 810 -1.05 -12.99 25.31
N ASP A 811 -2.15 -13.74 25.22
CA ASP A 811 -3.47 -13.24 24.85
C ASP A 811 -3.98 -12.22 25.88
N GLY A 812 -4.97 -11.44 25.47
CA GLY A 812 -5.60 -10.45 26.34
C GLY A 812 -6.08 -9.22 25.58
N VAL A 813 -6.32 -8.15 26.32
CA VAL A 813 -6.71 -6.84 25.82
C VAL A 813 -5.55 -5.88 25.98
N PHE A 814 -5.24 -5.13 24.93
CA PHE A 814 -4.19 -4.13 24.92
C PHE A 814 -4.68 -2.83 24.29
N TRP A 815 -4.03 -1.74 24.68
CA TRP A 815 -4.18 -0.42 24.08
C TRP A 815 -2.86 -0.04 23.43
N MET A 816 -2.95 0.55 22.23
CA MET A 816 -1.83 1.00 21.43
C MET A 816 -1.88 2.52 21.33
N GLU A 817 -1.11 3.17 22.21
CA GLU A 817 -0.89 4.62 22.28
C GLU A 817 -0.21 5.08 20.98
N GLN A 818 -0.83 6.02 20.27
CA GLN A 818 -0.19 6.74 19.19
C GLN A 818 0.78 7.75 19.83
N VAL A 819 1.99 7.85 19.29
CA VAL A 819 3.02 8.75 19.82
C VAL A 819 3.56 9.60 18.69
N ARG A 820 3.21 10.89 18.71
CA ARG A 820 3.62 11.88 17.71
C ARG A 820 4.89 12.64 18.10
N THR A 821 5.96 12.48 17.32
CA THR A 821 7.29 13.06 17.62
C THR A 821 7.86 13.92 16.49
N LEU A 822 8.82 14.81 16.78
CA LEU A 822 9.45 15.68 15.77
C LEU A 822 10.52 14.98 14.92
N ALA A 823 11.04 13.85 15.38
CA ALA A 823 12.09 13.09 14.70
C ALA A 823 11.68 11.61 14.65
N PRO A 824 12.10 10.84 13.63
CA PRO A 824 11.75 9.43 13.55
C PRO A 824 12.15 8.68 14.82
N SER A 825 11.22 7.92 15.37
CA SER A 825 11.40 7.02 16.50
C SER A 825 11.22 5.57 16.05
N ARG A 826 11.52 4.64 16.97
CA ARG A 826 11.17 3.24 16.81
C ARG A 826 9.67 3.13 16.52
N ASN A 827 9.32 2.34 15.52
CA ASN A 827 7.97 2.24 14.99
C ASN A 827 6.95 1.68 15.98
N PHE A 828 7.32 0.65 16.74
CA PHE A 828 6.44 0.04 17.74
C PHE A 828 7.23 -0.40 18.99
N THR A 829 6.71 -0.05 20.17
CA THR A 829 7.28 -0.43 21.47
C THR A 829 6.35 -1.39 22.19
N PRO A 830 6.71 -2.67 22.37
CA PRO A 830 5.86 -3.65 23.05
C PRO A 830 5.77 -3.35 24.56
N ALA A 831 4.66 -3.76 25.19
CA ALA A 831 4.48 -3.62 26.63
C ALA A 831 5.37 -4.58 27.43
N ARG A 832 5.65 -5.76 26.84
CA ARG A 832 6.41 -6.85 27.46
C ARG A 832 7.86 -6.85 26.98
N LEU A 833 8.75 -7.21 27.91
CA LEU A 833 10.16 -7.50 27.58
C LEU A 833 10.32 -8.88 26.94
N GLU A 834 9.53 -9.86 27.39
CA GLU A 834 9.44 -11.20 26.81
C GLU A 834 8.05 -11.36 26.20
N ASP A 835 7.97 -11.29 24.87
CA ASP A 835 6.74 -11.41 24.08
C ASP A 835 6.98 -12.36 22.88
N SER A 836 5.97 -12.59 22.05
CA SER A 836 6.14 -13.26 20.77
C SER A 836 7.11 -12.48 19.89
N GLN A 837 8.03 -13.20 19.25
CA GLN A 837 9.10 -12.65 18.45
C GLN A 837 8.56 -11.73 17.35
N GLU A 838 9.06 -10.49 17.33
CA GLU A 838 8.88 -9.54 16.25
C GLU A 838 9.71 -9.96 15.02
N MET A 839 9.10 -9.84 13.85
CA MET A 839 9.61 -10.34 12.58
C MET A 839 9.71 -9.21 11.55
N PRO A 840 10.65 -9.31 10.59
CA PRO A 840 10.70 -8.39 9.47
C PRO A 840 9.52 -8.65 8.51
N LEU A 841 9.40 -7.76 7.52
CA LEU A 841 8.51 -7.98 6.39
C LEU A 841 8.92 -9.22 5.58
N PRO A 842 7.96 -9.92 4.96
CA PRO A 842 8.26 -10.98 4.01
C PRO A 842 9.12 -10.43 2.85
N PRO A 843 10.06 -11.22 2.30
CA PRO A 843 10.82 -10.81 1.13
C PRO A 843 9.94 -10.82 -0.14
N ASP A 844 10.35 -10.09 -1.19
CA ASP A 844 9.61 -10.01 -2.47
C ASP A 844 9.31 -11.40 -3.08
N ASP A 845 10.20 -12.39 -2.86
CA ASP A 845 10.10 -13.76 -3.36
C ASP A 845 9.48 -14.74 -2.35
N TRP A 846 8.76 -14.25 -1.33
CA TRP A 846 8.21 -15.05 -0.23
C TRP A 846 7.46 -16.30 -0.69
N ILE A 847 6.74 -16.26 -1.82
CA ILE A 847 5.98 -17.40 -2.35
C ILE A 847 6.89 -18.61 -2.59
N SER A 848 8.11 -18.38 -3.09
CA SER A 848 9.09 -19.44 -3.37
C SER A 848 9.68 -20.03 -2.09
N GLN A 849 9.66 -19.26 -1.01
CA GLN A 849 10.17 -19.63 0.32
C GLN A 849 9.05 -20.12 1.25
N TYR A 850 7.78 -19.97 0.85
CA TYR A 850 6.62 -20.28 1.67
C TYR A 850 6.58 -21.77 2.02
N ARG A 851 6.45 -22.08 3.31
CA ARG A 851 6.42 -23.45 3.81
C ARG A 851 5.04 -24.07 3.53
N ASN A 852 4.94 -24.82 2.43
CA ASN A 852 3.70 -25.51 2.03
C ASN A 852 3.33 -26.76 2.85
N GLN A 853 4.21 -27.22 3.76
CA GLN A 853 3.91 -28.34 4.66
C GLN A 853 3.36 -27.82 5.99
N GLN A 854 2.70 -28.69 6.77
CA GLN A 854 2.44 -28.37 8.17
C GLN A 854 3.77 -28.07 8.88
N THR A 855 3.85 -26.91 9.52
CA THR A 855 5.05 -26.39 10.18
C THR A 855 5.34 -27.16 11.47
N TYR A 856 4.32 -27.75 12.11
CA TYR A 856 4.50 -28.58 13.29
C TYR A 856 4.68 -30.07 12.94
N ARG A 857 5.89 -30.58 13.19
CA ARG A 857 6.13 -32.01 13.39
C ARG A 857 6.31 -32.23 14.89
N PRO A 858 5.40 -32.93 15.59
CA PRO A 858 5.65 -33.31 16.97
C PRO A 858 6.99 -34.04 17.02
N SER A 859 7.88 -33.68 17.95
CA SER A 859 9.07 -34.46 18.19
C SER A 859 8.64 -35.89 18.51
N ALA A 860 8.99 -36.84 17.65
CA ALA A 860 9.01 -38.25 18.02
C ALA A 860 10.13 -38.44 19.05
N ASN A 861 9.87 -38.02 20.30
CA ASN A 861 10.56 -38.32 21.55
C ASN A 861 9.97 -37.47 22.68
N SER A 862 8.74 -37.81 23.09
CA SER A 862 8.29 -37.62 24.48
C SER A 862 7.41 -38.82 24.84
N GLU A 863 8.08 -39.91 25.26
CA GLU A 863 7.48 -40.94 26.10
C GLU A 863 7.18 -40.40 27.49
#